data_AF-A0A952R9K9-F1
#
_entry.id   AF-A0A952R9K9-F1
#
_cell.length_a   1.000
_cell.length_b   1.000
_cell.length_c   1.000
_cell.angle_alpha   90.00
_cell.angle_beta   90.00
_cell.angle_gamma   90.00
#
_symmetry.space_group_name_H-M   'P 1'
#
loop_
_entity.id
_entity.type
_entity.pdbx_description
1 polymer ?
#
loop_
_entity_poly.entity_id
_entity_poly.type
_entity_poly.pdbx_seq_one_letter_code
_entity_poly.pdbx_strand_id
1 'polypeptide(L)'
;MSELDAHTLTQVESKDFIRELIERDRASGKHQGRVVTRFPPEPNGYLHIGHSKSICLNFGLAEEYGGRCHLRFDDTNPAAEDLEYVESIQRDVRWLGFDWGEHLYFASDYYERLYQIAERLIRSGDAYVCSLSEAEIREYRGTISEPGRPSPYRDRTVEENLDLFRRMKAGEFADGAHVLRAKIDMAAPNMKLRDPLIYRIRHHAHYRLGDAWCIYPLYDFAHCLSDGIEGVTHSLCTLEFENNRPLYDWFLARSGLSFEGAAPEQTEFARLGLSYTVMSKRKLLRLVQEKHVSGWDDPRMPTIAGLRRRGYTPEAIRNFARRVGVAKNNSLVDFALLEHAVREDLSQRSPRVLCVLQPLKLTITNYPAEKVEELTAPYFPPDVGKPGSRALPFSRELWIEQEDFELTPPKGFRRLSPGASVRLRYAHVITCESVVKDADGNVVEVQARLASPEEAERLEVKGTIHWVSAAHAVSCTVHCYDRLFQVPEPDAGEDVDFLSYLNPQSLETFTGCQLEPAAAREGLTQVQFERHGYFCLDRAWGEEPEAASGELVWNRTVPLKDSWARVSRGAMEAEPPRRRAGQANVRNEGSAQAPSKAASPGAAALALQALHGLTEQEARVISAEPRLGKLLVQLEGLGTSPKLAARWLANDVAALTKVEAGELKFGAAELASLIQLVESGTLTRRLAKDVFAELAQSGEAPEQIVERLGGQLSGDEELIPVVDQVLAKNPEHVSRYRAGNLNLMGAFVGQVMRATGGRANPQRVTELLEQRLKAD
;
A
#
# COMPACT_ATOMS: atom_id res chain seq x y z
N MET A 1 -13.36 -48.50 -8.18
CA MET A 1 -14.25 -48.48 -7.00
C MET A 1 -13.44 -48.94 -5.80
N SER A 2 -13.10 -48.17 -4.78
CA SER A 2 -13.00 -46.72 -4.53
C SER A 2 -12.27 -46.63 -3.18
N GLU A 3 -11.00 -46.28 -3.19
CA GLU A 3 -10.24 -45.83 -2.01
C GLU A 3 -9.64 -44.47 -2.38
N LEU A 4 -10.48 -43.44 -2.34
CA LEU A 4 -10.13 -42.04 -2.56
C LEU A 4 -11.32 -41.28 -1.96
N ASP A 5 -11.25 -41.00 -0.65
CA ASP A 5 -12.02 -39.96 0.03
C ASP A 5 -11.70 -39.98 1.53
N ALA A 6 -10.48 -39.61 1.89
CA ALA A 6 -10.15 -39.28 3.28
C ALA A 6 -8.84 -38.50 3.33
N HIS A 7 -8.76 -37.30 2.73
CA HIS A 7 -7.75 -36.28 3.07
C HIS A 7 -8.16 -34.91 2.52
N THR A 8 -9.30 -34.40 3.02
CA THR A 8 -9.59 -32.96 2.98
C THR A 8 -9.57 -32.48 4.42
N LEU A 9 -8.37 -32.24 4.96
CA LEU A 9 -8.21 -31.39 6.12
C LEU A 9 -8.61 -29.98 5.68
N THR A 10 -9.89 -29.64 5.85
CA THR A 10 -10.35 -28.26 5.82
C THR A 10 -9.55 -27.49 6.87
N GLN A 11 -8.56 -26.72 6.42
CA GLN A 11 -8.01 -25.64 7.23
C GLN A 11 -9.21 -24.77 7.61
N VAL A 12 -9.54 -24.73 8.90
CA VAL A 12 -10.47 -23.73 9.43
C VAL A 12 -9.77 -22.38 9.18
N GLU A 13 -10.16 -21.67 8.12
CA GLU A 13 -9.72 -20.31 7.92
C GLU A 13 -10.10 -19.52 9.18
N SER A 14 -9.09 -19.01 9.87
CA SER A 14 -9.29 -18.07 10.98
C SER A 14 -10.08 -16.89 10.45
N LYS A 15 -11.33 -16.73 10.90
CA LYS A 15 -12.16 -15.57 10.55
C LYS A 15 -11.53 -14.31 11.12
N ASP A 16 -11.74 -13.18 10.45
CA ASP A 16 -11.33 -11.88 10.98
C ASP A 16 -12.33 -11.37 12.05
N PHE A 17 -11.89 -10.38 12.82
CA PHE A 17 -12.65 -9.83 13.94
C PHE A 17 -13.99 -9.20 13.55
N ILE A 18 -14.19 -8.76 12.29
CA ILE A 18 -15.46 -8.18 11.83
C ILE A 18 -16.46 -9.30 11.54
N ARG A 19 -16.01 -10.40 10.92
CA ARG A 19 -16.84 -11.60 10.74
C ARG A 19 -17.25 -12.21 12.07
N GLU A 20 -16.32 -12.30 13.02
CA GLU A 20 -16.61 -12.74 14.39
C GLU A 20 -17.64 -11.83 15.09
N LEU A 21 -17.52 -10.50 14.90
CA LEU A 21 -18.46 -9.52 15.41
C LEU A 21 -19.87 -9.74 14.85
N ILE A 22 -20.00 -9.88 13.52
CA ILE A 22 -21.29 -10.11 12.85
C ILE A 22 -21.92 -11.42 13.33
N GLU A 23 -21.12 -12.49 13.48
CA GLU A 23 -21.62 -13.79 13.94
C GLU A 23 -22.15 -13.73 15.37
N ARG A 24 -21.44 -13.03 16.26
CA ARG A 24 -21.90 -12.79 17.63
C ARG A 24 -23.19 -11.97 17.65
N ASP A 25 -23.27 -10.93 16.84
CA ASP A 25 -24.42 -10.04 16.80
C ASP A 25 -25.66 -10.76 16.22
N ARG A 26 -25.49 -11.60 15.19
CA ARG A 26 -26.56 -12.48 14.68
C ARG A 26 -26.99 -13.53 15.72
N ALA A 27 -26.05 -14.17 16.41
CA ALA A 27 -26.34 -15.18 17.42
C ALA A 27 -27.12 -14.60 18.62
N SER A 28 -26.85 -13.35 18.98
CA SER A 28 -27.59 -12.65 20.04
C SER A 28 -28.93 -12.03 19.60
N GLY A 29 -29.27 -12.13 18.30
CA GLY A 29 -30.48 -11.51 17.74
C GLY A 29 -30.40 -9.98 17.61
N LYS A 30 -29.22 -9.39 17.77
CA LYS A 30 -28.99 -7.96 17.59
C LYS A 30 -29.28 -7.57 16.13
N HIS A 31 -29.82 -6.37 15.93
CA HIS A 31 -30.36 -5.90 14.64
C HIS A 31 -31.38 -6.86 13.99
N GLN A 32 -32.04 -7.73 14.77
CA GLN A 32 -32.93 -8.78 14.28
C GLN A 32 -32.23 -9.75 13.30
N GLY A 33 -30.91 -9.93 13.44
CA GLY A 33 -30.10 -10.81 12.59
C GLY A 33 -29.75 -10.23 11.21
N ARG A 34 -30.10 -8.97 10.93
CA ARG A 34 -29.83 -8.29 9.66
C ARG A 34 -28.38 -7.82 9.57
N VAL A 35 -27.80 -7.94 8.38
CA VAL A 35 -26.49 -7.36 8.03
C VAL A 35 -26.69 -6.33 6.93
N VAL A 36 -26.46 -5.06 7.28
CA VAL A 36 -26.53 -3.93 6.36
C VAL A 36 -25.22 -3.16 6.50
N THR A 37 -24.43 -3.15 5.43
CA THR A 37 -23.16 -2.42 5.31
C THR A 37 -23.31 -1.31 4.28
N ARG A 38 -22.28 -0.47 4.15
CA ARG A 38 -22.24 0.57 3.10
C ARG A 38 -20.82 0.89 2.68
N PHE A 39 -20.63 1.21 1.41
CA PHE A 39 -19.44 1.88 0.90
C PHE A 39 -19.78 3.36 0.65
N PRO A 40 -19.26 4.31 1.48
CA PRO A 40 -19.64 5.71 1.42
C PRO A 40 -18.52 6.63 0.86
N PRO A 41 -18.11 6.55 -0.41
CA PRO A 41 -17.07 7.43 -0.93
C PRO A 41 -17.56 8.88 -1.09
N GLU A 42 -16.65 9.83 -0.85
CA GLU A 42 -16.83 11.22 -1.31
C GLU A 42 -16.62 11.30 -2.83
N PRO A 43 -17.52 11.93 -3.60
CA PRO A 43 -17.39 12.05 -5.05
C PRO A 43 -16.46 13.20 -5.46
N ASN A 44 -15.21 13.19 -4.98
CA ASN A 44 -14.20 14.23 -5.20
C ASN A 44 -12.89 13.70 -5.80
N GLY A 45 -12.92 12.48 -6.34
CA GLY A 45 -11.76 11.83 -6.94
C GLY A 45 -12.06 10.39 -7.34
N TYR A 46 -11.23 9.84 -8.23
CA TYR A 46 -11.33 8.45 -8.66
C TYR A 46 -11.01 7.48 -7.53
N LEU A 47 -11.63 6.30 -7.57
CA LEU A 47 -11.27 5.20 -6.70
C LEU A 47 -9.85 4.70 -7.04
N HIS A 48 -9.19 4.16 -6.03
CA HIS A 48 -7.86 3.58 -6.12
C HIS A 48 -7.81 2.24 -5.40
N ILE A 49 -6.74 1.47 -5.57
CA ILE A 49 -6.61 0.12 -5.02
C ILE A 49 -6.79 0.08 -3.50
N GLY A 50 -6.48 1.16 -2.77
CA GLY A 50 -6.85 1.30 -1.35
C GLY A 50 -8.35 1.14 -1.06
N HIS A 51 -9.21 1.67 -1.93
CA HIS A 51 -10.66 1.57 -1.82
C HIS A 51 -11.16 0.15 -2.13
N SER A 52 -10.44 -0.65 -2.93
CA SER A 52 -10.87 -2.02 -3.25
C SER A 52 -10.97 -2.89 -1.98
N LYS A 53 -10.10 -2.66 -0.98
CA LYS A 53 -10.20 -3.33 0.34
C LYS A 53 -11.53 -3.03 1.02
N SER A 54 -11.94 -1.76 1.07
CA SER A 54 -13.20 -1.35 1.69
C SER A 54 -14.42 -1.86 0.91
N ILE A 55 -14.38 -1.82 -0.42
CA ILE A 55 -15.45 -2.32 -1.30
C ILE A 55 -15.61 -3.83 -1.12
N CYS A 56 -14.53 -4.60 -1.27
CA CYS A 56 -14.56 -6.06 -1.12
C CYS A 56 -15.01 -6.48 0.29
N LEU A 57 -14.66 -5.71 1.31
CA LEU A 57 -15.11 -5.95 2.67
C LEU A 57 -16.61 -5.70 2.84
N ASN A 58 -17.09 -4.49 2.51
CA ASN A 58 -18.48 -4.11 2.76
C ASN A 58 -19.46 -4.92 1.92
N PHE A 59 -19.22 -5.03 0.60
CA PHE A 59 -20.08 -5.81 -0.28
C PHE A 59 -19.93 -7.31 -0.04
N GLY A 60 -18.70 -7.80 0.17
CA GLY A 60 -18.46 -9.22 0.45
C GLY A 60 -19.13 -9.72 1.73
N LEU A 61 -19.14 -8.91 2.80
CA LEU A 61 -19.88 -9.27 4.03
C LEU A 61 -21.39 -9.31 3.80
N ALA A 62 -21.94 -8.40 2.98
CA ALA A 62 -23.35 -8.45 2.65
C ALA A 62 -23.71 -9.73 1.87
N GLU A 63 -22.91 -10.09 0.86
CA GLU A 63 -23.10 -11.34 0.11
C GLU A 63 -22.96 -12.58 0.99
N GLU A 64 -21.93 -12.65 1.83
CA GLU A 64 -21.61 -13.78 2.71
C GLU A 64 -22.74 -14.08 3.72
N TYR A 65 -23.37 -13.03 4.25
CA TYR A 65 -24.39 -13.15 5.28
C TYR A 65 -25.83 -12.99 4.76
N GLY A 66 -26.03 -12.92 3.44
CA GLY A 66 -27.35 -12.72 2.82
C GLY A 66 -28.00 -11.38 3.20
N GLY A 67 -27.17 -10.37 3.44
CA GLY A 67 -27.56 -8.99 3.75
C GLY A 67 -27.59 -8.10 2.50
N ARG A 68 -27.45 -6.79 2.71
CA ARG A 68 -27.32 -5.80 1.62
C ARG A 68 -26.20 -4.80 1.91
N CYS A 69 -25.56 -4.31 0.87
CA CYS A 69 -24.56 -3.25 0.96
C CYS A 69 -25.02 -2.06 0.14
N HIS A 70 -25.05 -0.89 0.76
CA HIS A 70 -25.42 0.35 0.10
C HIS A 70 -24.20 0.98 -0.60
N LEU A 71 -24.43 1.63 -1.74
CA LEU A 71 -23.50 2.61 -2.27
C LEU A 71 -24.03 4.00 -1.91
N ARG A 72 -23.32 4.72 -1.03
CA ARG A 72 -23.68 6.08 -0.65
C ARG A 72 -22.62 7.06 -1.13
N PHE A 73 -23.03 8.16 -1.73
CA PHE A 73 -22.12 9.30 -1.90
C PHE A 73 -22.21 10.19 -0.67
N ASP A 74 -21.10 10.32 0.07
CA ASP A 74 -20.99 11.25 1.22
C ASP A 74 -20.74 12.67 0.70
N ASP A 75 -21.72 13.18 -0.04
CA ASP A 75 -21.65 14.41 -0.83
C ASP A 75 -22.07 15.65 -0.02
N THR A 76 -21.25 15.98 0.97
CA THR A 76 -21.51 17.05 1.95
C THR A 76 -20.65 18.30 1.71
N ASN A 77 -19.73 18.24 0.74
CA ASN A 77 -18.79 19.32 0.45
C ASN A 77 -18.96 19.84 -1.00
N PRO A 78 -19.81 20.85 -1.22
CA PRO A 78 -20.28 21.25 -2.55
C PRO A 78 -19.17 21.76 -3.49
N ALA A 79 -18.00 22.13 -2.97
CA ALA A 79 -16.93 22.74 -3.76
C ALA A 79 -15.90 21.76 -4.34
N ALA A 80 -15.96 20.49 -3.92
CA ALA A 80 -14.98 19.48 -4.31
C ALA A 80 -15.58 18.33 -5.11
N GLU A 81 -16.90 18.35 -5.31
CA GLU A 81 -17.68 17.20 -5.76
C GLU A 81 -18.19 17.42 -7.19
N ASP A 82 -18.11 16.37 -8.00
CA ASP A 82 -18.48 16.40 -9.43
C ASP A 82 -19.25 15.13 -9.83
N LEU A 83 -20.17 15.28 -10.78
CA LEU A 83 -20.93 14.18 -11.37
C LEU A 83 -19.99 13.17 -12.06
N GLU A 84 -18.88 13.61 -12.65
CA GLU A 84 -17.88 12.74 -13.25
C GLU A 84 -17.38 11.67 -12.25
N TYR A 85 -17.09 12.08 -11.01
CA TYR A 85 -16.63 11.15 -9.98
C TYR A 85 -17.73 10.19 -9.53
N VAL A 86 -18.99 10.66 -9.45
CA VAL A 86 -20.15 9.81 -9.16
C VAL A 86 -20.26 8.68 -10.19
N GLU A 87 -20.18 9.01 -11.47
CA GLU A 87 -20.26 8.03 -12.56
C GLU A 87 -19.07 7.07 -12.57
N SER A 88 -17.85 7.59 -12.35
CA SER A 88 -16.65 6.75 -12.29
C SER A 88 -16.69 5.77 -11.12
N ILE A 89 -17.09 6.24 -9.92
CA ILE A 89 -17.19 5.39 -8.72
C ILE A 89 -18.19 4.26 -8.96
N GLN A 90 -19.38 4.57 -9.49
CA GLN A 90 -20.39 3.56 -9.82
C GLN A 90 -19.84 2.52 -10.81
N ARG A 91 -19.16 2.98 -11.86
CA ARG A 91 -18.56 2.10 -12.88
C ARG A 91 -17.49 1.21 -12.28
N ASP A 92 -16.64 1.74 -11.42
CA ASP A 92 -15.53 1.01 -10.81
C ASP A 92 -16.03 -0.04 -9.79
N VAL A 93 -17.06 0.27 -9.00
CA VAL A 93 -17.72 -0.70 -8.11
C VAL A 93 -18.36 -1.84 -8.91
N ARG A 94 -19.10 -1.52 -9.98
CA ARG A 94 -19.69 -2.54 -10.88
C ARG A 94 -18.62 -3.37 -11.58
N TRP A 95 -17.56 -2.73 -12.04
CA TRP A 95 -16.45 -3.42 -12.70
C TRP A 95 -15.74 -4.40 -11.75
N LEU A 96 -15.60 -4.04 -10.46
CA LEU A 96 -15.13 -4.95 -9.42
C LEU A 96 -16.10 -6.11 -9.14
N GLY A 97 -17.25 -6.17 -9.80
CA GLY A 97 -18.21 -7.27 -9.74
C GLY A 97 -19.25 -7.16 -8.62
N PHE A 98 -19.36 -5.98 -7.99
CA PHE A 98 -20.33 -5.75 -6.92
C PHE A 98 -21.54 -4.96 -7.42
N ASP A 99 -22.69 -5.22 -6.81
CA ASP A 99 -23.94 -4.53 -7.09
C ASP A 99 -24.58 -4.04 -5.78
N TRP A 100 -25.06 -2.80 -5.79
CA TRP A 100 -25.83 -2.22 -4.69
C TRP A 100 -27.34 -2.38 -4.90
N GLY A 101 -27.77 -2.95 -6.04
CA GLY A 101 -29.18 -3.14 -6.37
C GLY A 101 -29.91 -1.80 -6.41
N GLU A 102 -31.00 -1.69 -5.66
CA GLU A 102 -31.77 -0.45 -5.51
C GLU A 102 -31.20 0.53 -4.46
N HIS A 103 -30.15 0.15 -3.75
CA HIS A 103 -29.61 0.86 -2.57
C HIS A 103 -28.53 1.88 -2.93
N LEU A 104 -28.85 2.77 -3.87
CA LEU A 104 -28.02 3.93 -4.22
C LEU A 104 -28.52 5.16 -3.46
N TYR A 105 -27.64 5.78 -2.67
CA TYR A 105 -28.00 6.92 -1.83
C TYR A 105 -27.01 8.08 -1.99
N PHE A 106 -27.49 9.27 -1.63
CA PHE A 106 -26.68 10.48 -1.54
C PHE A 106 -26.94 11.12 -0.17
N ALA A 107 -25.89 11.48 0.56
CA ALA A 107 -26.04 12.16 1.85
C ALA A 107 -26.82 13.48 1.71
N SER A 108 -26.72 14.12 0.53
CA SER A 108 -27.48 15.30 0.17
C SER A 108 -29.00 15.10 0.09
N ASP A 109 -29.48 13.88 -0.15
CA ASP A 109 -30.92 13.57 -0.06
C ASP A 109 -31.46 13.69 1.37
N TYR A 110 -30.56 13.67 2.37
CA TYR A 110 -30.91 13.74 3.78
C TYR A 110 -30.82 15.14 4.37
N TYR A 111 -30.38 16.17 3.64
CA TYR A 111 -30.12 17.51 4.21
C TYR A 111 -31.30 18.08 5.01
N GLU A 112 -32.53 17.94 4.51
CA GLU A 112 -33.71 18.42 5.24
C GLU A 112 -33.92 17.63 6.54
N ARG A 113 -33.72 16.31 6.52
CA ARG A 113 -33.78 15.46 7.72
C ARG A 113 -32.67 15.82 8.71
N LEU A 114 -31.45 16.04 8.24
CA LEU A 114 -30.29 16.45 9.03
C LEU A 114 -30.53 17.83 9.66
N TYR A 115 -31.12 18.76 8.91
CA TYR A 115 -31.50 20.09 9.40
C TYR A 115 -32.54 20.01 10.52
N GLN A 116 -33.57 19.18 10.36
CA GLN A 116 -34.58 18.95 11.40
C GLN A 116 -33.99 18.32 12.67
N ILE A 117 -33.06 17.39 12.52
CA ILE A 117 -32.32 16.81 13.65
C ILE A 117 -31.46 17.89 14.33
N ALA A 118 -30.81 18.78 13.58
CA ALA A 118 -30.07 19.90 14.15
C ALA A 118 -30.99 20.86 14.94
N GLU A 119 -32.17 21.20 14.41
CA GLU A 119 -33.16 21.98 15.19
C GLU A 119 -33.61 21.25 16.47
N ARG A 120 -33.74 19.92 16.43
CA ARG A 120 -34.05 19.12 17.62
C ARG A 120 -32.94 19.21 18.67
N LEU A 121 -31.68 19.10 18.25
CA LEU A 121 -30.53 19.24 19.16
C LEU A 121 -30.49 20.63 19.79
N ILE A 122 -30.82 21.69 19.04
CA ILE A 122 -30.94 23.04 19.61
C ILE A 122 -32.05 23.08 20.66
N ARG A 123 -33.23 22.50 20.39
CA ARG A 123 -34.36 22.47 21.32
C ARG A 123 -34.09 21.68 22.59
N SER A 124 -33.27 20.63 22.54
CA SER A 124 -32.86 19.87 23.73
C SER A 124 -31.69 20.51 24.48
N GLY A 125 -31.16 21.65 23.99
CA GLY A 125 -29.99 22.31 24.55
C GLY A 125 -28.66 21.59 24.25
N ASP A 126 -28.67 20.65 23.31
CA ASP A 126 -27.50 19.85 22.89
C ASP A 126 -26.73 20.48 21.72
N ALA A 127 -27.17 21.63 21.19
CA ALA A 127 -26.46 22.39 20.17
C ALA A 127 -26.68 23.89 20.30
N TYR A 128 -25.72 24.69 19.84
CA TYR A 128 -25.78 26.15 19.85
C TYR A 128 -25.07 26.75 18.64
N VAL A 129 -25.51 27.93 18.20
CA VAL A 129 -24.84 28.72 17.17
C VAL A 129 -23.67 29.45 17.80
N CYS A 130 -22.48 29.28 17.25
CA CYS A 130 -21.25 29.95 17.67
C CYS A 130 -20.87 31.01 16.64
N SER A 131 -20.58 32.22 17.11
CA SER A 131 -20.18 33.37 16.29
C SER A 131 -18.71 33.76 16.48
N LEU A 132 -17.91 32.86 17.04
CA LEU A 132 -16.45 32.97 17.03
C LEU A 132 -15.91 32.66 15.63
N SER A 133 -14.83 33.32 15.24
CA SER A 133 -14.07 32.99 14.04
C SER A 133 -13.43 31.60 14.14
N GLU A 134 -13.01 31.04 13.01
CA GLU A 134 -12.33 29.73 12.99
C GLU A 134 -11.06 29.71 13.85
N ALA A 135 -10.26 30.79 13.80
CA ALA A 135 -9.06 30.94 14.60
C ALA A 135 -9.37 30.93 16.11
N GLU A 136 -10.40 31.67 16.52
CA GLU A 136 -10.86 31.68 17.92
C GLU A 136 -11.45 30.32 18.33
N ILE A 137 -12.22 29.64 17.47
CA ILE A 137 -12.72 28.29 17.76
C ILE A 137 -11.55 27.34 18.02
N ARG A 138 -10.48 27.42 17.22
CA ARG A 138 -9.28 26.60 17.39
C ARG A 138 -8.58 26.91 18.72
N GLU A 139 -8.43 28.18 19.07
CA GLU A 139 -7.86 28.61 20.35
C GLU A 139 -8.71 28.10 21.54
N TYR A 140 -10.02 28.32 21.49
CA TYR A 140 -10.95 27.93 22.55
C TYR A 140 -11.07 26.41 22.71
N ARG A 141 -10.77 25.63 21.67
CA ARG A 141 -10.77 24.16 21.74
C ARG A 141 -9.62 23.62 22.60
N GLY A 142 -8.58 24.40 22.87
CA GLY A 142 -7.40 23.98 23.62
C GLY A 142 -6.56 22.96 22.85
N THR A 143 -5.69 22.25 23.56
CA THR A 143 -4.76 21.27 22.98
C THR A 143 -4.99 19.88 23.56
N ILE A 144 -4.15 18.91 23.20
CA ILE A 144 -4.20 17.56 23.80
C ILE A 144 -3.84 17.63 25.30
N SER A 145 -2.98 18.57 25.69
CA SER A 145 -2.54 18.76 27.08
C SER A 145 -3.38 19.79 27.86
N GLU A 146 -4.02 20.74 27.17
CA GLU A 146 -4.79 21.81 27.81
C GLU A 146 -6.29 21.67 27.51
N PRO A 147 -7.17 21.75 28.53
CA PRO A 147 -8.61 21.68 28.33
C PRO A 147 -9.10 22.86 27.49
N GLY A 148 -10.18 22.66 26.74
CA GLY A 148 -10.85 23.75 26.03
C GLY A 148 -11.68 24.61 26.98
N ARG A 149 -12.03 25.82 26.54
CA ARG A 149 -12.90 26.76 27.25
C ARG A 149 -14.21 27.00 26.48
N PRO A 150 -15.36 27.14 27.18
CA PRO A 150 -16.63 27.46 26.54
C PRO A 150 -16.56 28.70 25.64
N SER A 151 -17.20 28.63 24.48
CA SER A 151 -17.48 29.82 23.66
C SER A 151 -18.34 30.81 24.45
N PRO A 152 -18.16 32.14 24.30
CA PRO A 152 -19.06 33.13 24.91
C PRO A 152 -20.52 32.96 24.46
N TYR A 153 -20.74 32.31 23.31
CA TYR A 153 -22.05 32.05 22.73
C TYR A 153 -22.65 30.68 23.14
N ARG A 154 -21.97 29.91 24.00
CA ARG A 154 -22.36 28.53 24.36
C ARG A 154 -23.70 28.46 25.13
N ASP A 155 -24.04 29.52 25.85
CA ASP A 155 -25.23 29.59 26.70
C ASP A 155 -26.33 30.51 26.12
N ARG A 156 -26.30 30.73 24.80
CA ARG A 156 -27.44 31.30 24.06
C ARG A 156 -28.72 30.52 24.35
N THR A 157 -29.85 31.21 24.37
CA THR A 157 -31.15 30.57 24.57
C THR A 157 -31.54 29.69 23.38
N VAL A 158 -32.48 28.77 23.58
CA VAL A 158 -33.00 27.92 22.51
C VAL A 158 -33.59 28.78 21.38
N GLU A 159 -34.30 29.85 21.74
CA GLU A 159 -34.96 30.76 20.81
C GLU A 159 -33.94 31.52 19.96
N GLU A 160 -32.88 32.06 20.58
CA GLU A 160 -31.82 32.78 19.87
C GLU A 160 -31.06 31.85 18.91
N ASN A 161 -30.75 30.62 19.35
CA ASN A 161 -30.08 29.64 18.51
C ASN A 161 -30.95 29.22 17.31
N LEU A 162 -32.26 29.01 17.50
CA LEU A 162 -33.18 28.66 16.42
C LEU A 162 -33.35 29.81 15.41
N ASP A 163 -33.45 31.06 15.87
CA ASP A 163 -33.50 32.23 15.00
C ASP A 163 -32.24 32.33 14.14
N LEU A 164 -31.06 32.32 14.77
CA LEU A 164 -29.79 32.42 14.07
C LEU A 164 -29.60 31.26 13.09
N PHE A 165 -29.89 30.02 13.48
CA PHE A 165 -29.70 28.87 12.60
C PHE A 165 -30.61 28.91 11.37
N ARG A 166 -31.85 29.39 11.52
CA ARG A 166 -32.76 29.61 10.37
C ARG A 166 -32.27 30.70 9.44
N ARG A 167 -31.75 31.80 9.98
CA ARG A 167 -31.16 32.90 9.21
C ARG A 167 -29.86 32.49 8.51
N MET A 168 -29.07 31.59 9.12
CA MET A 168 -27.95 30.92 8.46
C MET A 168 -28.43 30.11 7.25
N LYS A 169 -29.50 29.30 7.38
CA LYS A 169 -30.11 28.57 6.25
C LYS A 169 -30.69 29.50 5.18
N ALA A 170 -31.16 30.69 5.57
CA ALA A 170 -31.70 31.70 4.66
C ALA A 170 -30.62 32.53 3.92
N GLY A 171 -29.33 32.29 4.19
CA GLY A 171 -28.22 32.97 3.51
C GLY A 171 -27.97 34.41 3.97
N GLU A 172 -28.42 34.78 5.18
CA GLU A 172 -28.28 36.16 5.67
C GLU A 172 -26.83 36.55 6.03
N PHE A 173 -25.99 35.57 6.37
CA PHE A 173 -24.63 35.79 6.87
C PHE A 173 -23.57 35.29 5.91
N ALA A 174 -22.40 35.93 5.86
CA ALA A 174 -21.28 35.51 5.03
C ALA A 174 -20.67 34.15 5.46
N ASP A 175 -19.88 33.55 4.58
CA ASP A 175 -19.11 32.34 4.86
C ASP A 175 -18.24 32.49 6.11
N GLY A 176 -18.29 31.48 6.98
CA GLY A 176 -17.52 31.46 8.24
C GLY A 176 -18.01 32.42 9.34
N ALA A 177 -19.04 33.24 9.09
CA ALA A 177 -19.57 34.17 10.10
C ALA A 177 -20.14 33.43 11.31
N HIS A 178 -20.88 32.34 11.08
CA HIS A 178 -21.46 31.49 12.12
C HIS A 178 -21.29 30.01 11.79
N VAL A 179 -21.24 29.19 12.83
CA VAL A 179 -21.29 27.72 12.74
C VAL A 179 -22.24 27.17 13.80
N LEU A 180 -22.92 26.07 13.50
CA LEU A 180 -23.64 25.32 14.52
C LEU A 180 -22.68 24.33 15.17
N ARG A 181 -22.65 24.25 16.50
CA ARG A 181 -21.80 23.32 17.25
C ARG A 181 -22.65 22.46 18.19
N ALA A 182 -22.23 21.21 18.39
CA ALA A 182 -22.76 20.37 19.44
C ALA A 182 -22.32 20.93 20.81
N LYS A 183 -23.16 20.79 21.83
CA LYS A 183 -22.88 21.16 23.21
C LYS A 183 -22.59 19.89 24.01
N ILE A 184 -21.31 19.52 24.09
CA ILE A 184 -20.87 18.27 24.72
C ILE A 184 -20.00 18.64 25.94
N ASP A 185 -18.68 18.51 25.84
CA ASP A 185 -17.76 18.78 26.94
C ASP A 185 -16.45 19.39 26.42
N MET A 186 -16.21 20.66 26.76
CA MET A 186 -15.01 21.39 26.36
C MET A 186 -13.74 20.90 27.08
N ALA A 187 -13.88 20.21 28.21
CA ALA A 187 -12.77 19.63 28.96
C ALA A 187 -12.48 18.17 28.59
N ALA A 188 -13.23 17.58 27.66
CA ALA A 188 -13.09 16.18 27.29
C ALA A 188 -11.64 15.85 26.84
N PRO A 189 -11.07 14.71 27.26
CA PRO A 189 -9.74 14.28 26.82
C PRO A 189 -9.75 13.99 25.30
N ASN A 190 -10.85 13.44 24.78
CA ASN A 190 -11.03 13.30 23.34
C ASN A 190 -11.41 14.65 22.72
N MET A 191 -10.50 15.22 21.92
CA MET A 191 -10.72 16.50 21.24
C MET A 191 -11.94 16.52 20.32
N LYS A 192 -12.40 15.36 19.82
CA LYS A 192 -13.61 15.27 18.99
C LYS A 192 -14.89 15.58 19.75
N LEU A 193 -14.88 15.41 21.08
CA LEU A 193 -16.02 15.73 21.95
C LEU A 193 -16.02 17.18 22.44
N ARG A 194 -15.02 18.00 22.07
CA ARG A 194 -14.96 19.42 22.46
C ARG A 194 -15.79 20.29 21.54
N ASP A 195 -17.10 20.26 21.79
CA ASP A 195 -18.16 20.95 21.05
C ASP A 195 -17.88 20.95 19.52
N PRO A 196 -17.93 19.78 18.87
CA PRO A 196 -17.64 19.65 17.43
C PRO A 196 -18.63 20.46 16.59
N LEU A 197 -18.19 20.84 15.39
CA LEU A 197 -19.02 21.57 14.43
C LEU A 197 -20.03 20.61 13.80
N ILE A 198 -21.27 21.07 13.63
CA ILE A 198 -22.39 20.37 13.00
C ILE A 198 -22.63 20.93 11.59
N TYR A 199 -22.79 22.25 11.47
CA TYR A 199 -23.02 22.97 10.21
C TYR A 199 -22.05 24.13 10.05
N ARG A 200 -21.67 24.41 8.80
CA ARG A 200 -20.98 25.63 8.37
C ARG A 200 -21.77 26.34 7.28
N ILE A 201 -21.61 27.66 7.21
CA ILE A 201 -22.09 28.47 6.07
C ILE A 201 -21.08 28.35 4.93
N ARG A 202 -21.59 28.10 3.73
CA ARG A 202 -20.84 28.14 2.48
C ARG A 202 -21.75 28.50 1.31
N HIS A 203 -21.54 29.64 0.68
CA HIS A 203 -22.29 30.06 -0.51
C HIS A 203 -21.67 29.43 -1.75
N HIS A 204 -22.02 28.18 -2.03
CA HIS A 204 -21.55 27.45 -3.21
C HIS A 204 -22.61 26.46 -3.66
N ALA A 205 -22.99 26.48 -4.94
CA ALA A 205 -23.96 25.54 -5.49
C ALA A 205 -23.54 24.08 -5.24
N HIS A 206 -24.49 23.24 -4.82
CA HIS A 206 -24.28 21.80 -4.75
C HIS A 206 -24.54 21.16 -6.12
N TYR A 207 -23.66 20.28 -6.60
CA TYR A 207 -23.76 19.69 -7.95
C TYR A 207 -25.11 19.00 -8.24
N ARG A 208 -25.81 18.48 -7.21
CA ARG A 208 -27.18 17.92 -7.33
C ARG A 208 -28.32 18.87 -6.97
N LEU A 209 -28.10 19.77 -6.00
CA LEU A 209 -29.18 20.52 -5.35
C LEU A 209 -29.18 22.02 -5.73
N GLY A 210 -28.21 22.46 -6.54
CA GLY A 210 -28.02 23.86 -6.88
C GLY A 210 -27.83 24.73 -5.63
N ASP A 211 -28.47 25.90 -5.62
CA ASP A 211 -28.36 26.90 -4.55
C ASP A 211 -29.44 26.74 -3.46
N ALA A 212 -30.11 25.57 -3.38
CA ALA A 212 -31.17 25.34 -2.39
C ALA A 212 -30.67 25.38 -0.93
N TRP A 213 -29.36 25.24 -0.72
CA TRP A 213 -28.71 25.26 0.59
C TRP A 213 -27.48 26.16 0.55
N CYS A 214 -27.28 26.94 1.60
CA CYS A 214 -26.05 27.71 1.87
C CYS A 214 -25.40 27.33 3.21
N ILE A 215 -25.97 26.32 3.89
CA ILE A 215 -25.38 25.67 5.06
C ILE A 215 -25.20 24.19 4.76
N TYR A 216 -24.05 23.65 5.10
CA TYR A 216 -23.69 22.26 4.81
C TYR A 216 -23.31 21.53 6.09
N PRO A 217 -23.85 20.31 6.30
CA PRO A 217 -23.49 19.51 7.46
C PRO A 217 -22.04 19.03 7.32
N LEU A 218 -21.34 18.87 8.44
CA LEU A 218 -20.00 18.28 8.44
C LEU A 218 -20.04 16.76 8.58
N TYR A 219 -18.95 16.12 8.15
CA TYR A 219 -18.77 14.66 8.11
C TYR A 219 -19.28 13.95 9.37
N ASP A 220 -18.80 14.34 10.56
CA ASP A 220 -19.15 13.66 11.81
C ASP A 220 -20.66 13.64 12.12
N PHE A 221 -21.39 14.67 11.66
CA PHE A 221 -22.84 14.76 11.82
C PHE A 221 -23.59 14.03 10.71
N ALA A 222 -23.22 14.26 9.46
CA ALA A 222 -23.90 13.66 8.32
C ALA A 222 -23.70 12.14 8.25
N HIS A 223 -22.50 11.66 8.52
CA HIS A 223 -22.11 10.26 8.32
C HIS A 223 -22.91 9.30 9.23
N CYS A 224 -22.92 9.57 10.54
CA CYS A 224 -23.64 8.73 11.52
C CYS A 224 -25.16 8.77 11.30
N LEU A 225 -25.71 9.95 11.02
CA LEU A 225 -27.14 10.10 10.80
C LEU A 225 -27.58 9.46 9.48
N SER A 226 -26.75 9.49 8.43
CA SER A 226 -27.02 8.77 7.18
C SER A 226 -27.09 7.26 7.42
N ASP A 227 -26.13 6.70 8.18
CA ASP A 227 -26.18 5.28 8.60
C ASP A 227 -27.46 4.96 9.39
N GLY A 228 -27.87 5.85 10.30
CA GLY A 228 -29.09 5.72 11.08
C GLY A 228 -30.38 5.79 10.24
N ILE A 229 -30.43 6.68 9.25
CA ILE A 229 -31.56 6.85 8.33
C ILE A 229 -31.72 5.64 7.41
N GLU A 230 -30.60 5.08 6.95
CA GLU A 230 -30.57 3.94 6.03
C GLU A 230 -30.77 2.58 6.73
N GLY A 231 -30.68 2.54 8.05
CA GLY A 231 -30.73 1.32 8.83
C GLY A 231 -29.50 0.43 8.63
N VAL A 232 -28.33 1.05 8.43
CA VAL A 232 -27.02 0.37 8.46
C VAL A 232 -26.87 -0.32 9.82
N THR A 233 -26.33 -1.54 9.84
CA THR A 233 -26.07 -2.26 11.10
C THR A 233 -24.60 -2.21 11.48
N HIS A 234 -23.71 -2.42 10.50
CA HIS A 234 -22.26 -2.43 10.71
C HIS A 234 -21.62 -1.34 9.84
N SER A 235 -21.29 -0.21 10.46
CA SER A 235 -20.66 0.94 9.80
C SER A 235 -19.15 0.76 9.80
N LEU A 236 -18.59 0.33 8.65
CA LEU A 236 -17.17 -0.01 8.54
C LEU A 236 -16.36 1.18 8.02
N CYS A 237 -15.34 1.62 8.74
CA CYS A 237 -14.45 2.70 8.35
C CYS A 237 -12.98 2.39 8.68
N THR A 238 -12.07 3.30 8.37
CA THR A 238 -10.64 3.10 8.64
C THR A 238 -10.25 3.64 10.02
N LEU A 239 -9.09 3.19 10.55
CA LEU A 239 -8.60 3.54 11.90
C LEU A 239 -8.47 5.05 12.15
N GLU A 240 -8.35 5.87 11.11
CA GLU A 240 -8.33 7.34 11.24
C GLU A 240 -9.58 7.91 11.94
N PHE A 241 -10.70 7.16 11.96
CA PHE A 241 -11.96 7.57 12.57
C PHE A 241 -12.22 6.94 13.96
N GLU A 242 -11.25 6.24 14.55
CA GLU A 242 -11.40 5.59 15.86
C GLU A 242 -11.78 6.62 16.95
N ASN A 243 -11.09 7.76 16.98
CA ASN A 243 -11.40 8.85 17.91
C ASN A 243 -12.74 9.55 17.63
N ASN A 244 -13.34 9.35 16.44
CA ASN A 244 -14.62 9.92 16.08
C ASN A 244 -15.79 9.04 16.57
N ARG A 245 -15.56 7.76 16.89
CA ARG A 245 -16.64 6.84 17.33
C ARG A 245 -17.45 7.36 18.52
N PRO A 246 -16.86 7.89 19.61
CA PRO A 246 -17.66 8.41 20.71
C PRO A 246 -18.61 9.54 20.29
N LEU A 247 -18.24 10.31 19.27
CA LEU A 247 -19.08 11.37 18.70
C LEU A 247 -20.18 10.79 17.79
N TYR A 248 -19.85 9.75 17.01
CA TYR A 248 -20.82 8.98 16.22
C TYR A 248 -21.96 8.46 17.11
N ASP A 249 -21.60 7.80 18.22
CA ASP A 249 -22.55 7.24 19.18
C ASP A 249 -23.39 8.35 19.85
N TRP A 250 -22.75 9.48 20.21
CA TRP A 250 -23.42 10.62 20.82
C TRP A 250 -24.50 11.21 19.91
N PHE A 251 -24.20 11.40 18.62
CA PHE A 251 -25.18 11.92 17.67
C PHE A 251 -26.36 10.97 17.47
N LEU A 252 -26.10 9.66 17.31
CA LEU A 252 -27.17 8.67 17.16
C LEU A 252 -28.11 8.67 18.38
N ALA A 253 -27.56 8.69 19.60
CA ALA A 253 -28.34 8.71 20.84
C ALA A 253 -29.22 9.96 20.99
N ARG A 254 -28.78 11.11 20.47
CA ARG A 254 -29.49 12.40 20.58
C ARG A 254 -30.35 12.74 19.36
N SER A 255 -30.19 12.01 18.26
CA SER A 255 -30.86 12.27 16.98
C SER A 255 -32.38 12.18 17.04
N GLY A 256 -32.92 11.34 17.92
CA GLY A 256 -34.34 10.99 17.94
C GLY A 256 -34.78 10.07 16.80
N LEU A 257 -33.85 9.48 16.07
CA LEU A 257 -34.14 8.42 15.11
C LEU A 257 -34.63 7.16 15.83
N SER A 258 -35.56 6.45 15.20
CA SER A 258 -35.99 5.12 15.65
C SER A 258 -35.28 4.08 14.81
N PHE A 259 -34.68 3.09 15.46
CA PHE A 259 -33.92 2.04 14.80
C PHE A 259 -34.69 0.72 14.86
N GLU A 260 -34.68 -0.04 13.77
CA GLU A 260 -35.24 -1.39 13.73
C GLU A 260 -34.29 -2.35 14.45
N GLY A 261 -34.46 -2.50 15.76
CA GLY A 261 -33.56 -3.25 16.63
C GLY A 261 -32.58 -2.34 17.35
N ALA A 262 -31.30 -2.37 16.96
CA ALA A 262 -30.24 -1.57 17.57
C ALA A 262 -29.72 -0.49 16.59
N ALA A 263 -29.20 0.59 17.14
CA ALA A 263 -28.55 1.67 16.37
C ALA A 263 -27.32 1.13 15.61
N PRO A 264 -26.95 1.72 14.46
CA PRO A 264 -25.73 1.35 13.74
C PRO A 264 -24.50 1.46 14.63
N GLU A 265 -23.53 0.56 14.46
CA GLU A 265 -22.26 0.60 15.20
C GLU A 265 -21.06 0.77 14.27
N GLN A 266 -20.19 1.71 14.61
CA GLN A 266 -18.94 1.93 13.88
C GLN A 266 -17.90 0.87 14.27
N THR A 267 -17.22 0.30 13.27
CA THR A 267 -16.10 -0.62 13.45
C THR A 267 -14.98 -0.28 12.46
N GLU A 268 -13.77 -0.10 12.97
CA GLU A 268 -12.62 0.36 12.21
C GLU A 268 -11.68 -0.79 11.86
N PHE A 269 -11.12 -0.70 10.66
CA PHE A 269 -10.06 -1.59 10.18
C PHE A 269 -8.88 -0.80 9.61
N ALA A 270 -7.71 -1.43 9.59
CA ALA A 270 -6.51 -0.84 9.02
C ALA A 270 -6.67 -0.63 7.51
N ARG A 271 -6.36 0.58 7.06
CA ARG A 271 -6.29 0.92 5.63
C ARG A 271 -5.28 0.04 4.91
N LEU A 272 -5.46 -0.12 3.60
CA LEU A 272 -4.43 -0.72 2.76
C LEU A 272 -3.29 0.29 2.56
N GLY A 273 -2.07 -0.07 2.99
CA GLY A 273 -0.83 0.51 2.48
C GLY A 273 -0.25 -0.43 1.43
N LEU A 274 0.22 0.09 0.30
CA LEU A 274 0.85 -0.69 -0.76
C LEU A 274 2.22 -0.08 -1.07
N SER A 275 3.28 -0.90 -1.07
CA SER A 275 4.61 -0.41 -1.38
C SER A 275 4.71 0.10 -2.83
N TYR A 276 5.70 0.97 -3.08
CA TYR A 276 5.98 1.60 -4.39
C TYR A 276 4.80 2.40 -4.95
N THR A 277 3.87 2.84 -4.10
CA THR A 277 2.61 3.46 -4.48
C THR A 277 2.28 4.63 -3.56
N VAL A 278 1.63 5.68 -4.08
CA VAL A 278 0.99 6.73 -3.28
C VAL A 278 -0.52 6.60 -3.37
N MET A 279 -1.24 6.74 -2.24
CA MET A 279 -2.71 6.67 -2.21
C MET A 279 -3.38 7.98 -1.80
N SER A 280 -2.60 9.01 -1.45
CA SER A 280 -3.15 10.31 -1.10
C SER A 280 -3.79 10.96 -2.34
N LYS A 281 -5.09 11.28 -2.28
CA LYS A 281 -5.81 12.00 -3.36
C LYS A 281 -5.07 13.27 -3.80
N ARG A 282 -4.54 14.06 -2.84
CA ARG A 282 -3.73 15.26 -3.12
C ARG A 282 -2.49 14.96 -3.96
N LYS A 283 -1.78 13.87 -3.66
CA LYS A 283 -0.57 13.46 -4.40
C LYS A 283 -0.92 12.89 -5.78
N LEU A 284 -1.99 12.10 -5.88
CA LEU A 284 -2.49 11.57 -7.15
C LEU A 284 -2.96 12.70 -8.08
N LEU A 285 -3.71 13.67 -7.57
CA LEU A 285 -4.11 14.85 -8.33
C LEU A 285 -2.89 15.63 -8.84
N ARG A 286 -1.86 15.78 -8.02
CA ARG A 286 -0.61 16.46 -8.41
C ARG A 286 0.12 15.72 -9.55
N LEU A 287 0.17 14.38 -9.51
CA LEU A 287 0.74 13.58 -10.61
C LEU A 287 0.04 13.86 -11.95
N VAL A 288 -1.28 14.00 -11.93
CA VAL A 288 -2.11 14.29 -13.11
C VAL A 288 -1.94 15.75 -13.56
N GLN A 289 -2.11 16.72 -12.65
CA GLN A 289 -2.05 18.15 -12.97
C GLN A 289 -0.67 18.57 -13.48
N GLU A 290 0.40 18.03 -12.91
CA GLU A 290 1.78 18.28 -13.34
C GLU A 290 2.23 17.38 -14.50
N LYS A 291 1.34 16.55 -15.05
CA LYS A 291 1.57 15.69 -16.23
C LYS A 291 2.72 14.68 -16.08
N HIS A 292 2.96 14.18 -14.87
CA HIS A 292 3.86 13.02 -14.65
C HIS A 292 3.22 11.71 -15.13
N VAL A 293 1.89 11.70 -15.22
CA VAL A 293 1.08 10.63 -15.82
C VAL A 293 0.12 11.23 -16.85
N SER A 294 -0.39 10.39 -17.76
CA SER A 294 -1.29 10.82 -18.86
C SER A 294 -2.69 11.22 -18.39
N GLY A 295 -3.14 10.70 -17.25
CA GLY A 295 -4.47 10.95 -16.70
C GLY A 295 -4.75 10.10 -15.46
N TRP A 296 -5.99 10.16 -14.98
CA TRP A 296 -6.44 9.31 -13.85
C TRP A 296 -6.53 7.83 -14.20
N ASP A 297 -6.68 7.50 -15.49
CA ASP A 297 -6.73 6.14 -16.01
C ASP A 297 -5.36 5.66 -16.55
N ASP A 298 -4.28 6.41 -16.36
CA ASP A 298 -2.93 5.98 -16.76
C ASP A 298 -2.61 4.61 -16.13
N PRO A 299 -2.12 3.61 -16.88
CA PRO A 299 -1.82 2.27 -16.35
C PRO A 299 -0.78 2.23 -15.21
N ARG A 300 -0.02 3.31 -14.99
CA ARG A 300 0.90 3.42 -13.84
C ARG A 300 0.20 3.91 -12.57
N MET A 301 -0.99 4.49 -12.70
CA MET A 301 -1.75 4.99 -11.57
C MET A 301 -2.38 3.85 -10.77
N PRO A 302 -2.43 3.96 -9.43
CA PRO A 302 -3.07 2.97 -8.57
C PRO A 302 -4.60 3.11 -8.55
N THR A 303 -5.18 3.91 -9.45
CA THR A 303 -6.63 4.06 -9.60
C THR A 303 -7.27 2.77 -10.10
N ILE A 304 -8.54 2.53 -9.76
CA ILE A 304 -9.26 1.37 -10.31
C ILE A 304 -9.38 1.49 -11.84
N ALA A 305 -9.60 2.72 -12.34
CA ALA A 305 -9.56 3.02 -13.76
C ALA A 305 -8.21 2.67 -14.42
N GLY A 306 -7.09 3.09 -13.82
CA GLY A 306 -5.75 2.80 -14.33
C GLY A 306 -5.41 1.32 -14.31
N LEU A 307 -5.76 0.61 -13.24
CA LEU A 307 -5.57 -0.84 -13.15
C LEU A 307 -6.42 -1.60 -14.17
N ARG A 308 -7.66 -1.17 -14.41
CA ARG A 308 -8.52 -1.72 -15.48
C ARG A 308 -7.89 -1.51 -16.85
N ARG A 309 -7.41 -0.31 -17.17
CA ARG A 309 -6.73 -0.01 -18.45
C ARG A 309 -5.39 -0.74 -18.60
N ARG A 310 -4.70 -1.00 -17.50
CA ARG A 310 -3.49 -1.85 -17.44
C ARG A 310 -3.79 -3.32 -17.76
N GLY A 311 -5.05 -3.75 -17.67
CA GLY A 311 -5.48 -5.12 -17.94
C GLY A 311 -5.61 -6.00 -16.70
N TYR A 312 -5.60 -5.42 -15.49
CA TYR A 312 -5.90 -6.17 -14.27
C TYR A 312 -7.34 -6.65 -14.33
N THR A 313 -7.62 -7.84 -13.81
CA THR A 313 -8.98 -8.36 -13.73
C THR A 313 -9.62 -8.00 -12.39
N PRO A 314 -10.95 -7.86 -12.33
CA PRO A 314 -11.62 -7.65 -11.06
C PRO A 314 -11.45 -8.86 -10.14
N GLU A 315 -11.37 -10.08 -10.67
CA GLU A 315 -11.06 -11.29 -9.89
C GLU A 315 -9.70 -11.20 -9.20
N ALA A 316 -8.65 -10.76 -9.90
CA ALA A 316 -7.33 -10.61 -9.30
C ALA A 316 -7.33 -9.59 -8.16
N ILE A 317 -8.05 -8.46 -8.32
CA ILE A 317 -8.16 -7.43 -7.28
C ILE A 317 -8.96 -7.94 -6.07
N ARG A 318 -10.08 -8.65 -6.29
CA ARG A 318 -10.85 -9.27 -5.20
C ARG A 318 -10.02 -10.33 -4.46
N ASN A 319 -9.28 -11.16 -5.18
CA ASN A 319 -8.39 -12.16 -4.59
C ASN A 319 -7.25 -11.52 -3.78
N PHE A 320 -6.65 -10.45 -4.30
CA PHE A 320 -5.67 -9.66 -3.58
C PHE A 320 -6.25 -9.08 -2.27
N ALA A 321 -7.42 -8.44 -2.33
CA ALA A 321 -8.08 -7.89 -1.15
C ALA A 321 -8.38 -8.96 -0.09
N ARG A 322 -8.81 -10.16 -0.51
CA ARG A 322 -9.03 -11.31 0.40
C ARG A 322 -7.74 -11.77 1.07
N ARG A 323 -6.63 -11.88 0.32
CA ARG A 323 -5.32 -12.30 0.84
C ARG A 323 -4.69 -11.31 1.81
N VAL A 324 -4.88 -10.01 1.57
CA VAL A 324 -4.44 -8.96 2.51
C VAL A 324 -5.16 -9.08 3.84
N GLY A 325 -6.44 -9.49 3.83
CA GLY A 325 -7.24 -9.67 5.02
C GLY A 325 -7.60 -8.37 5.73
N VAL A 326 -8.22 -8.50 6.90
CA VAL A 326 -8.73 -7.40 7.71
C VAL A 326 -8.11 -7.48 9.10
N ALA A 327 -7.50 -6.38 9.53
CA ALA A 327 -6.82 -6.28 10.82
C ALA A 327 -6.95 -4.87 11.40
N LYS A 328 -6.56 -4.70 12.67
CA LYS A 328 -6.56 -3.39 13.37
C LYS A 328 -5.18 -2.73 13.46
N ASN A 329 -4.18 -3.29 12.81
CA ASN A 329 -2.84 -2.73 12.72
C ASN A 329 -2.52 -2.32 11.27
N ASN A 330 -2.02 -1.10 11.11
CA ASN A 330 -1.54 -0.65 9.81
C ASN A 330 -0.30 -1.46 9.41
N SER A 331 -0.28 -1.96 8.19
CA SER A 331 0.84 -2.66 7.60
C SER A 331 1.01 -2.24 6.14
N LEU A 332 2.26 -2.26 5.67
CA LEU A 332 2.58 -2.03 4.27
C LEU A 332 2.60 -3.38 3.55
N VAL A 333 1.68 -3.54 2.59
CA VAL A 333 1.62 -4.74 1.74
C VAL A 333 2.63 -4.58 0.60
N ASP A 334 3.40 -5.63 0.33
CA ASP A 334 4.31 -5.65 -0.81
C ASP A 334 3.54 -5.66 -2.14
N PHE A 335 3.88 -4.75 -3.06
CA PHE A 335 3.37 -4.70 -4.43
C PHE A 335 3.50 -6.05 -5.16
N ALA A 336 4.51 -6.85 -4.84
CA ALA A 336 4.69 -8.19 -5.41
C ALA A 336 3.49 -9.12 -5.16
N LEU A 337 2.77 -8.95 -4.05
CA LEU A 337 1.56 -9.73 -3.75
C LEU A 337 0.42 -9.41 -4.73
N LEU A 338 0.27 -8.13 -5.10
CA LEU A 338 -0.71 -7.69 -6.09
C LEU A 338 -0.37 -8.27 -7.47
N GLU A 339 0.87 -8.15 -7.92
CA GLU A 339 1.32 -8.73 -9.19
C GLU A 339 1.18 -10.25 -9.22
N HIS A 340 1.40 -10.92 -8.09
CA HIS A 340 1.22 -12.35 -7.97
C HIS A 340 -0.26 -12.76 -8.13
N ALA A 341 -1.19 -12.05 -7.49
CA ALA A 341 -2.62 -12.29 -7.64
C ALA A 341 -3.08 -12.11 -9.11
N VAL A 342 -2.53 -11.11 -9.80
CA VAL A 342 -2.79 -10.86 -11.22
C VAL A 342 -2.21 -11.97 -12.10
N ARG A 343 -0.95 -12.37 -11.88
CA ARG A 343 -0.32 -13.47 -12.63
C ARG A 343 -1.08 -14.78 -12.47
N GLU A 344 -1.52 -15.09 -11.26
CA GLU A 344 -2.29 -16.31 -10.97
C GLU A 344 -3.60 -16.36 -11.76
N ASP A 345 -4.38 -15.27 -11.74
CA ASP A 345 -5.64 -15.20 -12.48
C ASP A 345 -5.42 -15.25 -14.00
N LEU A 346 -4.49 -14.43 -14.51
CA LEU A 346 -4.22 -14.35 -15.95
C LEU A 346 -3.62 -15.63 -16.52
N SER A 347 -2.87 -16.40 -15.72
CA SER A 347 -2.32 -17.67 -16.14
C SER A 347 -3.40 -18.68 -16.52
N GLN A 348 -4.56 -18.65 -15.86
CA GLN A 348 -5.67 -19.56 -16.12
C GLN A 348 -6.58 -19.10 -17.28
N ARG A 349 -6.48 -17.83 -17.68
CA ARG A 349 -7.44 -17.19 -18.61
C ARG A 349 -6.85 -16.82 -19.95
N SER A 350 -5.59 -16.40 -19.98
CA SER A 350 -5.00 -15.74 -21.16
C SER A 350 -4.49 -16.76 -22.19
N PRO A 351 -4.93 -16.73 -23.46
CA PRO A 351 -4.31 -17.50 -24.53
C PRO A 351 -2.85 -17.06 -24.73
N ARG A 352 -1.96 -18.02 -25.03
CA ARG A 352 -0.54 -17.80 -25.30
C ARG A 352 -0.35 -17.57 -26.79
N VAL A 353 0.31 -16.47 -27.12
CA VAL A 353 0.60 -16.04 -28.49
C VAL A 353 2.05 -15.58 -28.58
N LEU A 354 2.60 -15.54 -29.79
CA LEU A 354 3.97 -15.08 -30.05
C LEU A 354 3.94 -13.62 -30.52
N CYS A 355 4.75 -12.78 -29.86
CA CYS A 355 4.97 -11.40 -30.27
C CYS A 355 6.46 -11.10 -30.10
N VAL A 356 7.08 -10.55 -31.15
CA VAL A 356 8.47 -10.13 -31.14
C VAL A 356 8.51 -8.61 -30.92
N LEU A 357 9.07 -8.18 -29.80
CA LEU A 357 9.08 -6.77 -29.39
C LEU A 357 10.19 -5.98 -30.09
N GLN A 358 11.38 -6.57 -30.19
CA GLN A 358 12.54 -5.99 -30.88
C GLN A 358 12.93 -6.90 -32.05
N PRO A 359 12.32 -6.72 -33.24
CA PRO A 359 12.46 -7.65 -34.35
C PRO A 359 13.87 -7.65 -34.96
N LEU A 360 14.52 -8.80 -34.90
CA LEU A 360 15.73 -9.15 -35.65
C LEU A 360 15.38 -10.11 -36.78
N LYS A 361 15.81 -9.80 -38.01
CA LYS A 361 15.51 -10.63 -39.17
C LYS A 361 16.24 -11.97 -39.07
N LEU A 362 15.53 -13.06 -39.33
CA LEU A 362 16.07 -14.42 -39.41
C LEU A 362 15.69 -15.04 -40.76
N THR A 363 16.69 -15.43 -41.54
CA THR A 363 16.50 -16.09 -42.84
C THR A 363 16.90 -17.56 -42.75
N ILE A 364 15.97 -18.48 -43.06
CA ILE A 364 16.23 -19.91 -43.12
C ILE A 364 16.78 -20.29 -44.52
N THR A 365 18.08 -20.48 -44.64
CA THR A 365 18.81 -20.54 -45.92
C THR A 365 18.34 -21.69 -46.82
N ASN A 366 18.04 -22.84 -46.23
CA ASN A 366 17.58 -24.06 -46.91
C ASN A 366 16.04 -24.22 -46.98
N TYR A 367 15.26 -23.21 -46.61
CA TYR A 367 13.80 -23.24 -46.77
C TYR A 367 13.36 -22.57 -48.09
N PRO A 368 12.47 -23.17 -48.91
CA PRO A 368 12.03 -22.57 -50.16
C PRO A 368 11.30 -21.23 -49.93
N ALA A 369 11.61 -20.21 -50.74
CA ALA A 369 11.09 -18.84 -50.55
C ALA A 369 9.56 -18.75 -50.59
N GLU A 370 8.92 -19.43 -51.54
CA GLU A 370 7.46 -19.41 -51.74
C GLU A 370 6.71 -20.41 -50.86
N LYS A 371 7.41 -21.23 -50.07
CA LYS A 371 6.76 -22.22 -49.21
C LYS A 371 6.30 -21.55 -47.92
N VAL A 372 5.01 -21.73 -47.61
CA VAL A 372 4.44 -21.42 -46.30
C VAL A 372 3.89 -22.73 -45.71
N GLU A 373 4.33 -23.06 -44.50
CA GLU A 373 3.85 -24.21 -43.74
C GLU A 373 2.97 -23.71 -42.61
N GLU A 374 1.76 -24.26 -42.49
CA GLU A 374 0.84 -23.91 -41.42
C GLU A 374 1.03 -24.89 -40.26
N LEU A 375 1.68 -24.41 -39.19
CA LEU A 375 1.88 -25.18 -37.97
C LEU A 375 0.69 -25.01 -37.04
N THR A 376 0.42 -26.00 -36.18
CA THR A 376 -0.64 -25.90 -35.16
C THR A 376 -0.03 -25.67 -33.79
N ALA A 377 -0.42 -24.59 -33.12
CA ALA A 377 0.06 -24.24 -31.78
C ALA A 377 -1.11 -24.11 -30.78
N PRO A 378 -1.06 -24.80 -29.62
CA PRO A 378 -2.10 -24.70 -28.60
C PRO A 378 -2.10 -23.30 -27.96
N TYR A 379 -3.28 -22.77 -27.65
CA TYR A 379 -3.42 -21.50 -26.93
C TYR A 379 -3.08 -21.64 -25.45
N PHE A 380 -3.37 -22.79 -24.86
CA PHE A 380 -3.21 -23.01 -23.43
C PHE A 380 -2.20 -24.15 -23.20
N PRO A 381 -1.35 -24.02 -22.17
CA PRO A 381 -0.50 -25.13 -21.78
C PRO A 381 -1.35 -26.26 -21.14
N PRO A 382 -0.84 -27.51 -21.13
CA PRO A 382 -1.63 -28.66 -20.68
C PRO A 382 -2.17 -28.55 -19.25
N ASP A 383 -1.46 -27.88 -18.35
CA ASP A 383 -1.82 -27.68 -16.94
C ASP A 383 -3.04 -26.76 -16.74
N VAL A 384 -3.36 -25.90 -17.71
CA VAL A 384 -4.56 -25.05 -17.68
C VAL A 384 -5.81 -25.82 -18.10
N GLY A 385 -5.65 -26.95 -18.81
CA GLY A 385 -6.76 -27.85 -19.16
C GLY A 385 -7.81 -27.26 -20.12
N LYS A 386 -7.55 -26.12 -20.76
CA LYS A 386 -8.47 -25.50 -21.72
C LYS A 386 -8.17 -25.93 -23.16
N PRO A 387 -9.20 -26.29 -23.95
CA PRO A 387 -9.01 -26.59 -25.38
C PRO A 387 -8.71 -25.30 -26.16
N GLY A 388 -8.15 -25.45 -27.36
CA GLY A 388 -7.92 -24.35 -28.29
C GLY A 388 -6.53 -24.38 -28.90
N SER A 389 -6.47 -24.21 -30.21
CA SER A 389 -5.23 -24.11 -30.98
C SER A 389 -5.42 -23.13 -32.13
N ARG A 390 -4.32 -22.63 -32.66
CA ARG A 390 -4.29 -21.70 -33.78
C ARG A 390 -3.31 -22.15 -34.86
N ALA A 391 -3.54 -21.64 -36.06
CA ALA A 391 -2.61 -21.74 -37.17
C ALA A 391 -1.45 -20.74 -36.97
N LEU A 392 -0.23 -21.23 -37.12
CA LEU A 392 1.01 -20.47 -36.98
C LEU A 392 1.82 -20.59 -38.28
N PRO A 393 1.80 -19.55 -39.15
CA PRO A 393 2.49 -19.62 -40.44
C PRO A 393 4.01 -19.62 -40.26
N PHE A 394 4.68 -20.59 -40.87
CA PHE A 394 6.13 -20.71 -40.94
C PHE A 394 6.59 -20.46 -42.38
N SER A 395 7.59 -19.60 -42.54
CA SER A 395 8.14 -19.19 -43.84
C SER A 395 9.66 -19.11 -43.80
N ARG A 396 10.28 -18.87 -44.97
CA ARG A 396 11.74 -18.67 -45.07
C ARG A 396 12.25 -17.49 -44.23
N GLU A 397 11.53 -16.38 -44.22
CA GLU A 397 11.89 -15.17 -43.46
C GLU A 397 11.03 -15.06 -42.20
N LEU A 398 11.68 -14.90 -41.05
CA LEU A 398 11.09 -14.83 -39.73
C LEU A 398 11.62 -13.60 -38.97
N TRP A 399 10.89 -13.18 -37.94
CA TRP A 399 11.37 -12.27 -36.91
C TRP A 399 11.63 -13.06 -35.62
N ILE A 400 12.74 -12.77 -34.96
CA ILE A 400 13.08 -13.23 -33.60
C ILE A 400 13.45 -12.01 -32.73
N GLU A 401 13.55 -12.15 -31.41
CA GLU A 401 14.02 -11.04 -30.58
C GLU A 401 15.49 -10.73 -30.83
N GLN A 402 15.84 -9.44 -30.82
CA GLN A 402 17.22 -8.98 -30.81
C GLN A 402 18.01 -9.62 -29.64
N GLU A 403 17.40 -9.72 -28.45
CA GLU A 403 18.04 -10.31 -27.27
C GLU A 403 18.18 -11.85 -27.30
N ASP A 404 17.63 -12.51 -28.31
CA ASP A 404 17.78 -13.96 -28.52
C ASP A 404 19.00 -14.33 -29.35
N PHE A 405 19.72 -13.33 -29.88
CA PHE A 405 20.97 -13.54 -30.61
C PHE A 405 22.14 -12.82 -29.92
N GLU A 406 23.26 -13.51 -29.79
CA GLU A 406 24.49 -12.91 -29.25
C GLU A 406 25.71 -13.41 -30.02
N LEU A 407 26.58 -12.48 -30.46
CA LEU A 407 27.80 -12.81 -31.19
C LEU A 407 28.82 -13.50 -30.28
N THR A 408 28.94 -13.01 -29.05
CA THR A 408 29.85 -13.54 -28.03
C THR A 408 29.03 -13.93 -26.80
N PRO A 409 28.42 -15.13 -26.80
CA PRO A 409 27.43 -15.49 -25.78
C PRO A 409 28.07 -15.53 -24.38
N PRO A 410 27.47 -14.84 -23.38
CA PRO A 410 27.94 -14.95 -22.01
C PRO A 410 27.74 -16.37 -21.46
N LYS A 411 28.46 -16.72 -20.40
CA LYS A 411 28.32 -18.03 -19.76
C LYS A 411 26.87 -18.27 -19.34
N GLY A 412 26.30 -19.40 -19.77
CA GLY A 412 24.92 -19.79 -19.46
C GLY A 412 23.87 -19.23 -20.44
N PHE A 413 24.27 -18.54 -21.51
CA PHE A 413 23.38 -18.18 -22.60
C PHE A 413 22.85 -19.44 -23.31
N ARG A 414 21.52 -19.52 -23.47
CA ARG A 414 20.81 -20.70 -24.01
C ARG A 414 20.10 -20.43 -25.33
N ARG A 415 20.28 -19.24 -25.91
CA ARG A 415 19.62 -18.81 -27.16
C ARG A 415 20.60 -18.92 -28.33
N LEU A 416 20.37 -18.18 -29.40
CA LEU A 416 21.09 -18.34 -30.66
C LEU A 416 22.42 -17.59 -30.67
N SER A 417 23.46 -18.24 -31.16
CA SER A 417 24.80 -17.65 -31.35
C SER A 417 25.46 -18.34 -32.54
N PRO A 418 26.54 -17.79 -33.13
CA PRO A 418 27.21 -18.39 -34.28
C PRO A 418 27.56 -19.87 -34.06
N GLY A 419 27.09 -20.76 -34.95
CA GLY A 419 27.29 -22.20 -34.87
C GLY A 419 26.42 -22.96 -33.85
N ALA A 420 25.66 -22.26 -33.01
CA ALA A 420 24.77 -22.88 -32.03
C ALA A 420 23.38 -23.18 -32.61
N SER A 421 22.71 -24.19 -32.04
CA SER A 421 21.34 -24.58 -32.41
C SER A 421 20.32 -24.16 -31.36
N VAL A 422 19.13 -23.75 -31.80
CA VAL A 422 17.99 -23.38 -30.93
C VAL A 422 16.70 -23.95 -31.50
N ARG A 423 15.72 -24.22 -30.62
CA ARG A 423 14.37 -24.60 -31.04
C ARG A 423 13.50 -23.35 -31.23
N LEU A 424 12.82 -23.26 -32.37
CA LEU A 424 11.76 -22.31 -32.58
C LEU A 424 10.48 -22.83 -31.91
N ARG A 425 9.82 -22.01 -31.09
CA ARG A 425 8.63 -22.41 -30.33
C ARG A 425 7.54 -22.96 -31.27
N TYR A 426 7.02 -24.16 -30.97
CA TYR A 426 6.04 -24.90 -31.80
C TYR A 426 6.49 -25.29 -33.21
N ALA A 427 7.78 -25.16 -33.51
CA ALA A 427 8.32 -25.36 -34.85
C ALA A 427 9.62 -26.18 -34.79
N HIS A 428 10.48 -25.94 -35.77
CA HIS A 428 11.69 -26.71 -36.06
C HIS A 428 12.90 -26.26 -35.23
N VAL A 429 13.98 -27.05 -35.29
CA VAL A 429 15.31 -26.67 -34.77
C VAL A 429 16.12 -26.02 -35.87
N ILE A 430 16.81 -24.93 -35.55
CA ILE A 430 17.68 -24.18 -36.48
C ILE A 430 19.09 -24.08 -35.93
N THR A 431 20.08 -23.94 -36.82
CA THR A 431 21.49 -23.69 -36.48
C THR A 431 21.97 -22.42 -37.17
N CYS A 432 22.56 -21.48 -36.43
CA CYS A 432 23.11 -20.25 -37.00
C CYS A 432 24.34 -20.55 -37.88
N GLU A 433 24.31 -20.13 -39.16
CA GLU A 433 25.41 -20.29 -40.11
C GLU A 433 26.23 -19.01 -40.23
N SER A 434 25.55 -17.87 -40.38
CA SER A 434 26.18 -16.57 -40.64
C SER A 434 25.31 -15.43 -40.13
N VAL A 435 25.89 -14.22 -40.11
CA VAL A 435 25.21 -12.98 -39.75
C VAL A 435 25.51 -11.90 -40.77
N VAL A 436 24.55 -11.02 -41.00
CA VAL A 436 24.73 -9.78 -41.76
C VAL A 436 24.78 -8.62 -40.78
N LYS A 437 25.75 -7.73 -40.99
CA LYS A 437 25.94 -6.53 -40.18
C LYS A 437 25.71 -5.27 -41.00
N ASP A 438 25.23 -4.22 -40.36
CA ASP A 438 25.19 -2.88 -40.95
C ASP A 438 26.58 -2.21 -40.96
N ALA A 439 26.63 -0.96 -41.43
CA ALA A 439 27.86 -0.17 -41.49
C ALA A 439 28.47 0.13 -40.11
N ASP A 440 27.65 0.14 -39.06
CA ASP A 440 28.05 0.40 -37.68
C ASP A 440 28.45 -0.89 -36.93
N GLY A 441 28.30 -2.05 -37.59
CA GLY A 441 28.66 -3.36 -37.05
C GLY A 441 27.56 -4.03 -36.24
N ASN A 442 26.34 -3.48 -36.22
CA ASN A 442 25.18 -4.09 -35.57
C ASN A 442 24.66 -5.26 -36.42
N VAL A 443 24.20 -6.32 -35.75
CA VAL A 443 23.61 -7.47 -36.44
C VAL A 443 22.18 -7.11 -36.86
N VAL A 444 21.93 -7.14 -38.17
CA VAL A 444 20.62 -6.80 -38.77
C VAL A 444 19.89 -8.00 -39.35
N GLU A 445 20.63 -9.08 -39.65
CA GLU A 445 20.04 -10.36 -40.09
C GLU A 445 20.88 -11.53 -39.59
N VAL A 446 20.20 -12.57 -39.13
CA VAL A 446 20.78 -13.87 -38.81
C VAL A 446 20.40 -14.85 -39.92
N GLN A 447 21.37 -15.59 -40.43
CA GLN A 447 21.15 -16.63 -41.43
C GLN A 447 21.36 -17.99 -40.76
N ALA A 448 20.32 -18.81 -40.81
CA ALA A 448 20.31 -20.10 -40.14
C ALA A 448 19.85 -21.20 -41.09
N ARG A 449 20.26 -22.43 -40.81
CA ARG A 449 19.81 -23.62 -41.52
C ARG A 449 18.82 -24.39 -40.65
N LEU A 450 17.75 -24.87 -41.29
CA LEU A 450 16.81 -25.81 -40.71
C LEU A 450 17.46 -27.19 -40.58
N ALA A 451 17.42 -27.77 -39.38
CA ALA A 451 17.82 -29.15 -39.16
C ALA A 451 16.72 -30.11 -39.68
N SER A 452 17.12 -31.21 -40.32
CA SER A 452 16.20 -32.32 -40.57
C SER A 452 15.74 -32.94 -39.24
N PRO A 453 14.61 -33.68 -39.20
CA PRO A 453 14.16 -34.34 -37.98
C PRO A 453 15.24 -35.23 -37.34
N GLU A 454 16.00 -35.97 -38.14
CA GLU A 454 17.09 -36.84 -37.69
C GLU A 454 18.31 -36.04 -37.18
N GLU A 455 18.62 -34.90 -37.81
CA GLU A 455 19.68 -34.00 -37.35
C GLU A 455 19.29 -33.36 -36.02
N ALA A 456 18.03 -32.93 -35.88
CA ALA A 456 17.52 -32.26 -34.68
C ALA A 456 17.63 -33.14 -33.42
N GLU A 457 17.49 -34.46 -33.54
CA GLU A 457 17.69 -35.41 -32.42
C GLU A 457 19.15 -35.51 -31.96
N ARG A 458 20.11 -35.19 -32.84
CA ARG A 458 21.55 -35.28 -32.56
C ARG A 458 22.16 -33.95 -32.12
N LEU A 459 21.46 -32.83 -32.36
CA LEU A 459 21.94 -31.50 -32.02
C LEU A 459 21.75 -31.18 -30.54
N GLU A 460 22.76 -30.54 -29.93
CA GLU A 460 22.65 -30.04 -28.56
C GLU A 460 21.82 -28.74 -28.54
N VAL A 461 20.52 -28.85 -28.26
CA VAL A 461 19.60 -27.71 -28.20
C VAL A 461 19.43 -27.23 -26.76
N LYS A 462 20.00 -26.06 -26.44
CA LYS A 462 20.05 -25.53 -25.05
C LYS A 462 18.82 -24.73 -24.65
N GLY A 463 18.02 -24.27 -25.61
CA GLY A 463 16.88 -23.40 -25.33
C GLY A 463 15.85 -23.35 -26.46
N THR A 464 14.79 -22.61 -26.19
CA THR A 464 13.68 -22.37 -27.13
C THR A 464 13.36 -20.88 -27.15
N ILE A 465 13.22 -20.32 -28.35
CA ILE A 465 12.90 -18.91 -28.57
C ILE A 465 11.57 -18.77 -29.32
N HIS A 466 10.86 -17.66 -29.10
CA HIS A 466 9.67 -17.33 -29.88
C HIS A 466 10.08 -16.62 -31.17
N TRP A 467 9.15 -16.61 -32.12
CA TRP A 467 9.38 -16.11 -33.47
C TRP A 467 8.02 -15.81 -34.11
N VAL A 468 8.01 -15.04 -35.20
CA VAL A 468 6.84 -14.87 -36.07
C VAL A 468 7.28 -14.84 -37.53
N SER A 469 6.40 -15.25 -38.46
CA SER A 469 6.70 -15.16 -39.90
C SER A 469 6.71 -13.71 -40.36
N ALA A 470 7.78 -13.29 -41.05
CA ALA A 470 7.96 -11.90 -41.46
C ALA A 470 6.89 -11.42 -42.45
N ALA A 471 6.42 -12.30 -43.33
CA ALA A 471 5.40 -11.97 -44.34
C ALA A 471 3.97 -11.92 -43.78
N HIS A 472 3.72 -12.53 -42.62
CA HIS A 472 2.36 -12.68 -42.07
C HIS A 472 2.16 -11.99 -40.72
N ALA A 473 3.23 -11.50 -40.09
CA ALA A 473 3.15 -10.80 -38.82
C ALA A 473 2.36 -9.49 -38.96
N VAL A 474 1.66 -9.14 -37.88
CA VAL A 474 0.91 -7.89 -37.77
C VAL A 474 1.73 -6.91 -36.94
N SER A 475 1.96 -5.71 -37.49
CA SER A 475 2.68 -4.67 -36.76
C SER A 475 1.84 -4.13 -35.61
N CYS A 476 2.47 -3.93 -34.45
CA CYS A 476 1.83 -3.36 -33.27
C CYS A 476 2.81 -2.50 -32.45
N THR A 477 2.24 -1.71 -31.56
CA THR A 477 2.97 -0.98 -30.52
C THR A 477 2.71 -1.63 -29.16
N VAL A 478 3.75 -1.72 -28.33
CA VAL A 478 3.69 -2.36 -27.01
C VAL A 478 4.20 -1.42 -25.93
N HIS A 479 3.34 -1.13 -24.94
CA HIS A 479 3.68 -0.38 -23.74
C HIS A 479 4.06 -1.34 -22.60
N CYS A 480 5.32 -1.32 -22.21
CA CYS A 480 5.84 -2.08 -21.08
C CYS A 480 5.90 -1.20 -19.84
N TYR A 481 4.88 -1.31 -18.98
CA TYR A 481 4.85 -0.59 -17.70
C TYR A 481 5.71 -1.29 -16.64
N ASP A 482 6.24 -0.48 -15.72
CA ASP A 482 6.90 -0.89 -14.48
C ASP A 482 6.28 -0.12 -13.29
N ARG A 483 6.82 -0.28 -12.08
CA ARG A 483 6.43 0.46 -10.88
C ARG A 483 6.65 1.96 -11.10
N LEU A 484 5.69 2.78 -10.67
CA LEU A 484 5.74 4.24 -10.82
C LEU A 484 6.82 4.87 -9.93
N PHE A 485 7.10 4.28 -8.78
CA PHE A 485 8.11 4.74 -7.83
C PHE A 485 9.22 3.70 -7.65
N GLN A 486 10.44 4.17 -7.38
CA GLN A 486 11.62 3.31 -7.18
C GLN A 486 11.81 2.84 -5.73
N VAL A 487 11.15 3.50 -4.77
CA VAL A 487 11.29 3.20 -3.34
C VAL A 487 10.00 2.59 -2.77
N PRO A 488 10.09 1.70 -1.75
CA PRO A 488 8.92 1.06 -1.15
C PRO A 488 7.92 2.04 -0.54
N GLU A 489 8.39 3.12 0.08
CA GLU A 489 7.55 4.11 0.76
C GLU A 489 7.85 5.51 0.23
N PRO A 490 7.32 5.89 -0.95
CA PRO A 490 7.59 7.19 -1.57
C PRO A 490 7.02 8.37 -0.76
N ASP A 491 6.17 8.10 0.23
CA ASP A 491 5.52 9.09 1.09
C ASP A 491 5.97 9.11 2.55
N ALA A 492 6.98 8.32 2.94
CA ALA A 492 7.44 8.25 4.34
C ALA A 492 8.33 9.45 4.78
N GLY A 493 8.98 10.15 3.85
CA GLY A 493 9.86 11.29 4.17
C GLY A 493 9.15 12.64 4.12
N GLU A 494 9.34 13.49 5.14
CA GLU A 494 8.84 14.88 5.16
C GLU A 494 9.78 15.87 4.44
N ASP A 495 11.07 15.53 4.34
CA ASP A 495 12.13 16.40 3.83
C ASP A 495 12.37 16.29 2.30
N VAL A 496 11.76 15.29 1.63
CA VAL A 496 11.98 15.01 0.21
C VAL A 496 10.63 14.89 -0.50
N ASP A 497 10.48 15.60 -1.61
CA ASP A 497 9.25 15.54 -2.41
C ASP A 497 9.10 14.15 -3.05
N PHE A 498 7.94 13.52 -2.90
CA PHE A 498 7.68 12.15 -3.39
C PHE A 498 7.92 11.99 -4.90
N LEU A 499 7.81 13.10 -5.67
CA LEU A 499 8.10 13.13 -7.10
C LEU A 499 9.56 12.81 -7.43
N SER A 500 10.51 13.04 -6.51
CA SER A 500 11.91 12.68 -6.75
C SER A 500 12.15 11.17 -6.80
N TYR A 501 11.19 10.37 -6.33
CA TYR A 501 11.25 8.91 -6.34
C TYR A 501 10.57 8.29 -7.56
N LEU A 502 10.11 9.09 -8.52
CA LEU A 502 9.53 8.57 -9.76
C LEU A 502 10.52 7.71 -10.52
N ASN A 503 10.03 6.59 -11.05
CA ASN A 503 10.81 5.71 -11.90
C ASN A 503 10.80 6.23 -13.34
N PRO A 504 11.94 6.68 -13.90
CA PRO A 504 12.01 7.13 -15.29
C PRO A 504 11.79 5.97 -16.27
N GLN A 505 11.95 4.72 -15.83
CA GLN A 505 11.66 3.50 -16.60
C GLN A 505 10.25 2.94 -16.30
N SER A 506 9.35 3.74 -15.71
CA SER A 506 7.97 3.32 -15.41
C SER A 506 7.13 2.98 -16.64
N LEU A 507 7.54 3.45 -17.83
CA LEU A 507 6.96 3.12 -19.11
C LEU A 507 8.07 3.06 -20.17
N GLU A 508 8.16 1.93 -20.85
CA GLU A 508 8.94 1.75 -22.07
C GLU A 508 8.00 1.44 -23.23
N THR A 509 8.18 2.10 -24.37
CA THR A 509 7.34 1.91 -25.56
C THR A 509 8.15 1.27 -26.66
N PHE A 510 7.68 0.13 -27.16
CA PHE A 510 8.24 -0.57 -28.31
C PHE A 510 7.33 -0.37 -29.51
N THR A 511 7.86 0.20 -30.58
CA THR A 511 7.14 0.41 -31.85
C THR A 511 7.64 -0.57 -32.90
N GLY A 512 6.80 -0.95 -33.86
CA GLY A 512 7.18 -1.88 -34.92
C GLY A 512 7.34 -3.33 -34.45
N CYS A 513 6.74 -3.66 -33.30
CA CYS A 513 6.65 -5.04 -32.81
C CYS A 513 5.89 -5.91 -33.81
N GLN A 514 6.14 -7.21 -33.78
CA GLN A 514 5.63 -8.17 -34.75
C GLN A 514 4.81 -9.25 -34.03
N LEU A 515 3.48 -9.16 -34.16
CA LEU A 515 2.52 -10.07 -33.54
C LEU A 515 2.12 -11.19 -34.50
N GLU A 516 1.93 -12.41 -34.00
CA GLU A 516 1.37 -13.49 -34.81
C GLU A 516 -0.05 -13.13 -35.34
N PRO A 517 -0.41 -13.50 -36.58
CA PRO A 517 -1.65 -13.04 -37.20
C PRO A 517 -2.93 -13.56 -36.53
N ALA A 518 -2.87 -14.71 -35.86
CA ALA A 518 -4.02 -15.32 -35.21
C ALA A 518 -4.61 -14.41 -34.12
N ALA A 519 -3.76 -13.74 -33.33
CA ALA A 519 -4.20 -12.86 -32.26
C ALA A 519 -5.06 -11.69 -32.76
N ALA A 520 -4.68 -11.08 -33.88
CA ALA A 520 -5.44 -10.00 -34.51
C ALA A 520 -6.71 -10.53 -35.21
N ARG A 521 -6.60 -11.63 -35.95
CA ARG A 521 -7.71 -12.22 -36.71
C ARG A 521 -8.85 -12.70 -35.82
N GLU A 522 -8.53 -13.27 -34.67
CA GLU A 522 -9.51 -13.78 -33.69
C GLU A 522 -10.00 -12.72 -32.71
N GLY A 523 -9.49 -11.48 -32.82
CA GLY A 523 -9.93 -10.37 -31.96
C GLY A 523 -9.58 -10.58 -30.49
N LEU A 524 -8.44 -11.21 -30.19
CA LEU A 524 -8.00 -11.40 -28.81
C LEU A 524 -7.71 -10.06 -28.15
N THR A 525 -8.13 -9.89 -26.90
CA THR A 525 -8.02 -8.62 -26.16
C THR A 525 -7.16 -8.74 -24.90
N GLN A 526 -6.91 -9.96 -24.45
CA GLN A 526 -6.05 -10.29 -23.33
C GLN A 526 -5.31 -11.57 -23.67
N VAL A 527 -3.98 -11.53 -23.56
CA VAL A 527 -3.09 -12.60 -24.05
C VAL A 527 -1.86 -12.70 -23.14
N GLN A 528 -1.18 -13.84 -23.21
CA GLN A 528 0.20 -13.93 -22.76
C GLN A 528 1.10 -13.90 -24.00
N PHE A 529 1.96 -12.89 -24.12
CA PHE A 529 3.09 -12.96 -25.05
C PHE A 529 4.13 -13.89 -24.41
N GLU A 530 4.38 -15.04 -25.05
CA GLU A 530 5.31 -16.02 -24.49
C GLU A 530 6.66 -15.38 -24.20
N ARG A 531 7.24 -15.76 -23.04
CA ARG A 531 8.49 -15.24 -22.47
C ARG A 531 8.50 -13.77 -22.02
N HIS A 532 7.53 -12.96 -22.42
CA HIS A 532 7.45 -11.54 -22.03
C HIS A 532 6.57 -11.30 -20.80
N GLY A 533 5.29 -11.68 -20.87
CA GLY A 533 4.31 -11.29 -19.85
C GLY A 533 2.89 -11.45 -20.31
N TYR A 534 1.97 -10.92 -19.50
CA TYR A 534 0.56 -10.80 -19.85
C TYR A 534 0.28 -9.40 -20.38
N PHE A 535 -0.54 -9.32 -21.40
CA PHE A 535 -0.84 -8.10 -22.14
C PHE A 535 -2.34 -7.98 -22.38
N CYS A 536 -2.83 -6.75 -22.43
CA CYS A 536 -4.18 -6.44 -22.91
C CYS A 536 -4.10 -5.38 -24.00
N LEU A 537 -5.09 -5.38 -24.89
CA LEU A 537 -5.25 -4.30 -25.86
C LEU A 537 -5.53 -2.99 -25.10
N ASP A 538 -4.80 -1.92 -25.42
CA ASP A 538 -5.07 -0.62 -24.81
C ASP A 538 -6.43 -0.11 -25.28
N ARG A 539 -7.29 0.23 -24.31
CA ARG A 539 -8.61 0.80 -24.54
C ARG A 539 -8.71 1.99 -23.62
N ALA A 540 -8.47 3.18 -24.17
CA ALA A 540 -8.61 4.42 -23.43
C ALA A 540 -10.05 4.58 -22.91
N TRP A 541 -10.18 5.28 -21.80
CA TRP A 541 -11.45 5.45 -21.09
C TRP A 541 -12.49 6.18 -21.96
N GLY A 542 -13.67 5.59 -22.15
CA GLY A 542 -14.79 6.23 -22.86
C GLY A 542 -14.65 6.32 -24.38
N GLU A 543 -13.56 5.80 -24.94
CA GLU A 543 -13.34 5.75 -26.37
C GLU A 543 -13.76 4.36 -26.89
N GLU A 544 -14.61 4.33 -27.93
CA GLU A 544 -14.51 3.23 -28.89
C GLU A 544 -13.06 3.20 -29.38
N PRO A 545 -12.45 2.01 -29.58
CA PRO A 545 -11.05 1.91 -29.96
C PRO A 545 -10.77 2.94 -31.04
N GLU A 546 -9.90 3.92 -30.78
CA GLU A 546 -9.47 4.83 -31.82
C GLU A 546 -8.76 3.98 -32.88
N ALA A 547 -9.54 3.49 -33.84
CA ALA A 547 -9.10 3.12 -35.16
C ALA A 547 -8.73 4.37 -35.95
N ALA A 548 -8.16 5.39 -35.29
CA ALA A 548 -7.67 6.59 -35.96
C ALA A 548 -6.41 6.28 -36.78
N SER A 549 -5.68 5.19 -36.46
CA SER A 549 -4.51 4.72 -37.24
C SER A 549 -4.59 3.28 -37.75
N GLY A 550 -5.48 2.43 -37.23
CA GLY A 550 -5.49 0.99 -37.55
C GLY A 550 -4.34 0.19 -36.91
N GLU A 551 -3.57 0.80 -36.00
CA GLU A 551 -2.45 0.16 -35.30
C GLU A 551 -2.89 -0.47 -33.97
N LEU A 552 -2.50 -1.73 -33.73
CA LEU A 552 -2.80 -2.41 -32.46
C LEU A 552 -1.85 -1.93 -31.36
N VAL A 553 -2.38 -1.42 -30.25
CA VAL A 553 -1.58 -1.00 -29.08
C VAL A 553 -1.83 -1.97 -27.93
N TRP A 554 -0.77 -2.53 -27.36
CA TRP A 554 -0.84 -3.50 -26.26
C TRP A 554 -0.16 -2.99 -25.00
N ASN A 555 -0.85 -3.04 -23.87
CA ASN A 555 -0.32 -2.73 -22.55
C ASN A 555 0.16 -4.00 -21.85
N ARG A 556 1.40 -4.02 -21.36
CA ARG A 556 1.88 -5.08 -20.46
C ARG A 556 1.19 -4.95 -19.10
N THR A 557 0.32 -5.90 -18.80
CA THR A 557 -0.36 -5.98 -17.52
C THR A 557 0.62 -6.28 -16.39
N VAL A 558 1.37 -7.39 -16.53
CA VAL A 558 2.36 -7.85 -15.56
C VAL A 558 3.42 -8.75 -16.24
N PRO A 559 4.71 -8.64 -15.90
CA PRO A 559 5.73 -9.56 -16.41
C PRO A 559 5.54 -10.99 -15.87
N LEU A 560 6.16 -11.99 -16.50
CA LEU A 560 6.04 -13.40 -16.06
C LEU A 560 6.68 -13.68 -14.69
N LYS A 561 7.71 -12.91 -14.33
CA LYS A 561 8.45 -13.06 -13.08
C LYS A 561 8.67 -11.69 -12.46
N ASP A 562 8.81 -11.67 -11.14
CA ASP A 562 9.19 -10.48 -10.40
C ASP A 562 10.67 -10.13 -10.66
N SER A 563 10.92 -9.02 -11.36
CA SER A 563 12.25 -8.48 -11.63
C SER A 563 12.85 -7.74 -10.44
N TRP A 564 12.01 -7.21 -9.54
CA TRP A 564 12.41 -6.38 -8.41
C TRP A 564 12.95 -7.21 -7.25
N ALA A 565 12.51 -8.47 -7.10
CA ALA A 565 13.09 -9.40 -6.13
C ALA A 565 14.61 -9.61 -6.30
N ARG A 566 15.17 -9.42 -7.51
CA ARG A 566 16.62 -9.46 -7.78
C ARG A 566 17.30 -8.10 -7.57
N VAL A 567 16.64 -7.00 -7.91
CA VAL A 567 17.17 -5.64 -7.74
C VAL A 567 17.34 -5.32 -6.25
N SER A 568 16.37 -5.69 -5.41
CA SER A 568 16.47 -5.53 -3.95
C SER A 568 17.59 -6.34 -3.32
N ARG A 569 18.01 -7.47 -3.93
CA ARG A 569 19.18 -8.26 -3.50
C ARG A 569 20.49 -7.68 -4.01
N GLY A 570 20.52 -7.23 -5.28
CA GLY A 570 21.71 -6.63 -5.89
C GLY A 570 22.13 -5.29 -5.27
N ALA A 571 21.17 -4.50 -4.77
CA ALA A 571 21.45 -3.29 -4.01
C ALA A 571 22.03 -3.56 -2.61
N MET A 572 21.88 -4.79 -2.09
CA MET A 572 22.44 -5.25 -0.81
C MET A 572 23.81 -5.93 -0.94
N GLU A 573 24.28 -6.27 -2.16
CA GLU A 573 25.48 -7.11 -2.41
C GLU A 573 26.72 -6.37 -2.93
N ALA A 574 26.81 -5.04 -2.80
CA ALA A 574 28.06 -4.31 -3.09
C ALA A 574 29.04 -4.35 -1.88
N GLU A 575 29.94 -5.34 -1.84
CA GLU A 575 30.98 -5.56 -0.80
C GLU A 575 32.25 -4.67 -0.93
N PRO A 576 33.02 -4.50 0.19
CA PRO A 576 34.48 -4.62 0.13
C PRO A 576 35.03 -5.62 1.20
N PRO A 577 36.35 -5.96 1.21
CA PRO A 577 36.90 -7.23 0.76
C PRO A 577 37.15 -8.31 1.85
N ARG A 578 37.08 -9.56 1.36
CA ARG A 578 37.31 -10.90 1.96
C ARG A 578 38.52 -11.08 2.90
N ARG A 579 38.34 -11.94 3.93
CA ARG A 579 39.34 -12.92 4.42
C ARG A 579 38.73 -14.29 4.74
N ARG A 580 39.57 -15.32 4.60
CA ARG A 580 39.29 -16.74 4.33
C ARG A 580 39.23 -17.65 5.57
N ALA A 581 38.39 -18.69 5.44
CA ALA A 581 38.59 -20.13 5.70
C ALA A 581 38.70 -20.73 7.14
N GLY A 582 38.07 -21.91 7.28
CA GLY A 582 38.34 -22.98 8.27
C GLY A 582 37.06 -23.49 8.95
N GLN A 583 36.43 -24.60 8.51
CA GLN A 583 36.56 -25.98 9.07
C GLN A 583 36.30 -26.08 10.59
N ALA A 584 35.62 -27.06 11.17
CA ALA A 584 34.77 -28.17 10.78
C ALA A 584 34.13 -28.72 12.07
N ASN A 585 33.03 -29.46 11.93
CA ASN A 585 32.30 -30.29 12.91
C ASN A 585 33.06 -30.77 14.17
N VAL A 586 32.35 -30.87 15.30
CA VAL A 586 32.17 -32.12 16.06
C VAL A 586 30.85 -32.05 16.87
N ARG A 587 30.01 -33.08 16.74
CA ARG A 587 28.85 -33.38 17.59
C ARG A 587 29.34 -33.93 18.93
N ASN A 588 28.63 -33.63 20.03
CA ASN A 588 28.50 -34.65 21.07
C ASN A 588 27.17 -34.59 21.82
N GLU A 589 26.68 -35.80 22.07
CA GLU A 589 25.39 -36.18 22.65
C GLU A 589 25.45 -36.24 24.20
N GLY A 590 24.28 -36.24 24.83
CA GLY A 590 24.07 -36.54 26.25
C GLY A 590 22.97 -35.65 26.83
N SER A 591 21.69 -36.03 26.74
CA SER A 591 20.93 -36.78 27.76
C SER A 591 20.80 -35.98 29.08
N ALA A 592 19.64 -35.79 29.71
CA ALA A 592 18.34 -36.42 29.63
C ALA A 592 17.29 -35.54 30.34
N GLN A 593 16.03 -35.99 30.21
CA GLN A 593 14.84 -35.76 31.06
C GLN A 593 13.76 -34.83 30.51
N ALA A 594 12.66 -35.50 30.14
CA ALA A 594 11.38 -34.98 29.70
C ALA A 594 10.59 -34.31 30.87
N PRO A 595 9.61 -33.45 30.55
CA PRO A 595 9.33 -32.23 31.30
C PRO A 595 8.17 -32.35 32.29
N SER A 596 8.18 -31.48 33.30
CA SER A 596 6.95 -31.15 34.04
C SER A 596 6.11 -30.15 33.22
N LYS A 597 4.78 -30.29 33.30
CA LYS A 597 3.76 -29.60 32.51
C LYS A 597 3.99 -28.09 32.41
N ALA A 598 4.38 -27.61 31.23
CA ALA A 598 4.41 -26.19 30.91
C ALA A 598 2.97 -25.66 30.72
N ALA A 599 2.68 -24.51 31.34
CA ALA A 599 1.45 -23.75 31.11
C ALA A 599 1.35 -23.32 29.64
N SER A 600 0.12 -23.16 29.14
CA SER A 600 -0.10 -22.69 27.77
C SER A 600 0.53 -21.30 27.55
N PRO A 601 1.03 -20.99 26.33
CA PRO A 601 1.68 -19.71 26.03
C PRO A 601 0.84 -18.48 26.41
N GLY A 602 -0.50 -18.59 26.36
CA GLY A 602 -1.41 -17.52 26.75
C GLY A 602 -1.41 -17.21 28.26
N ALA A 603 -1.26 -18.21 29.12
CA ALA A 603 -1.20 -17.99 30.58
C ALA A 603 0.14 -17.34 30.99
N ALA A 604 1.24 -17.74 30.35
CA ALA A 604 2.55 -17.13 30.57
C ALA A 604 2.60 -15.67 30.09
N ALA A 605 1.99 -15.35 28.95
CA ALA A 605 1.88 -13.98 28.45
C ALA A 605 1.06 -13.07 29.39
N LEU A 606 -0.04 -13.55 29.95
CA LEU A 606 -0.84 -12.80 30.92
C LEU A 606 -0.07 -12.52 32.23
N ALA A 607 0.70 -13.49 32.70
CA ALA A 607 1.54 -13.33 33.88
C ALA A 607 2.64 -12.27 33.66
N LEU A 608 3.31 -12.28 32.51
CA LEU A 608 4.33 -11.27 32.16
C LEU A 608 3.75 -9.85 32.04
N GLN A 609 2.53 -9.71 31.51
CA GLN A 609 1.83 -8.42 31.47
C GLN A 609 1.54 -7.89 32.87
N ALA A 610 1.01 -8.75 33.75
CA ALA A 610 0.65 -8.37 35.10
C ALA A 610 1.87 -8.03 35.97
N LEU A 611 2.99 -8.76 35.80
CA LEU A 611 4.19 -8.59 36.62
C LEU A 611 5.03 -7.37 36.20
N HIS A 612 5.12 -7.07 34.90
CA HIS A 612 6.06 -6.05 34.38
C HIS A 612 5.40 -4.91 33.59
N GLY A 613 4.07 -4.89 33.47
CA GLY A 613 3.34 -3.84 32.76
C GLY A 613 3.65 -3.79 31.26
N LEU A 614 3.87 -4.97 30.65
CA LEU A 614 4.20 -5.12 29.23
C LEU A 614 2.95 -4.98 28.35
N THR A 615 3.15 -4.62 27.10
CA THR A 615 2.10 -4.75 26.09
C THR A 615 1.81 -6.23 25.79
N GLU A 616 0.61 -6.51 25.30
CA GLU A 616 0.22 -7.87 24.92
C GLU A 616 1.17 -8.48 23.89
N GLN A 617 1.67 -7.67 22.95
CA GLN A 617 2.62 -8.11 21.93
C GLN A 617 3.98 -8.48 22.53
N GLU A 618 4.55 -7.64 23.40
CA GLU A 618 5.85 -7.91 24.06
C GLU A 618 5.77 -9.17 24.91
N ALA A 619 4.71 -9.31 25.69
CA ALA A 619 4.50 -10.47 26.54
C ALA A 619 4.30 -11.76 25.74
N ARG A 620 3.56 -11.72 24.63
CA ARG A 620 3.38 -12.87 23.73
C ARG A 620 4.70 -13.28 23.06
N VAL A 621 5.52 -12.32 22.60
CA VAL A 621 6.82 -12.61 21.97
C VAL A 621 7.76 -13.27 22.97
N ILE A 622 7.87 -12.74 24.19
CA ILE A 622 8.74 -13.29 25.23
C ILE A 622 8.22 -14.66 25.72
N SER A 623 6.90 -14.84 25.86
CA SER A 623 6.33 -16.12 26.31
C SER A 623 6.38 -17.21 25.25
N ALA A 624 6.41 -16.84 23.97
CA ALA A 624 6.46 -17.78 22.85
C ALA A 624 7.86 -18.41 22.68
N GLU A 625 8.91 -17.74 23.14
CA GLU A 625 10.30 -18.22 23.04
C GLU A 625 10.92 -18.42 24.43
N PRO A 626 11.09 -19.67 24.90
CA PRO A 626 11.62 -19.97 26.23
C PRO A 626 12.98 -19.34 26.54
N ARG A 627 13.82 -19.11 25.51
CA ARG A 627 15.12 -18.44 25.68
C ARG A 627 14.97 -16.98 26.10
N LEU A 628 14.01 -16.25 25.52
CA LEU A 628 13.74 -14.85 25.87
C LEU A 628 13.19 -14.75 27.29
N GLY A 629 12.30 -15.66 27.69
CA GLY A 629 11.81 -15.73 29.06
C GLY A 629 12.93 -15.96 30.09
N LYS A 630 13.92 -16.82 29.77
CA LYS A 630 15.10 -17.03 30.64
C LYS A 630 16.00 -15.80 30.72
N LEU A 631 16.25 -15.13 29.58
CA LEU A 631 17.03 -13.90 29.55
C LEU A 631 16.37 -12.79 30.36
N LEU A 632 15.04 -12.65 30.31
CA LEU A 632 14.32 -11.65 31.11
C LEU A 632 14.57 -11.83 32.61
N VAL A 633 14.45 -13.06 33.11
CA VAL A 633 14.72 -13.38 34.53
C VAL A 633 16.17 -13.11 34.92
N GLN A 634 17.12 -13.40 34.01
CA GLN A 634 18.55 -13.11 34.24
C GLN A 634 18.84 -11.61 34.27
N LEU A 635 18.23 -10.83 33.38
CA LEU A 635 18.37 -9.37 33.33
C LEU A 635 17.78 -8.69 34.58
N GLU A 636 16.69 -9.23 35.11
CA GLU A 636 16.11 -8.78 36.39
C GLU A 636 17.07 -9.05 37.56
N GLY A 637 17.70 -10.22 37.59
CA GLY A 637 18.72 -10.57 38.58
C GLY A 637 19.97 -9.68 38.53
N LEU A 638 20.20 -9.00 37.40
CA LEU A 638 21.30 -8.05 37.18
C LEU A 638 20.89 -6.59 37.44
N GLY A 639 19.68 -6.35 37.94
CA GLY A 639 19.22 -5.02 38.38
C GLY A 639 18.77 -4.08 37.26
N THR A 640 18.45 -4.60 36.07
CA THR A 640 17.90 -3.78 34.96
C THR A 640 16.40 -3.52 35.13
N SER A 641 15.87 -2.44 34.56
CA SER A 641 14.42 -2.21 34.54
C SER A 641 13.70 -3.35 33.79
N PRO A 642 12.77 -4.09 34.42
CA PRO A 642 12.09 -5.23 33.78
C PRO A 642 11.33 -4.82 32.51
N LYS A 643 10.77 -3.61 32.51
CA LYS A 643 10.04 -3.04 31.37
C LYS A 643 10.97 -2.72 30.20
N LEU A 644 12.16 -2.16 30.48
CA LEU A 644 13.13 -1.82 29.43
C LEU A 644 13.81 -3.08 28.88
N ALA A 645 14.16 -4.02 29.75
CA ALA A 645 14.68 -5.33 29.40
C ALA A 645 13.71 -6.10 28.49
N ALA A 646 12.43 -6.19 28.88
CA ALA A 646 11.41 -6.83 28.07
C ALA A 646 11.24 -6.18 26.69
N ARG A 647 11.33 -4.85 26.61
CA ARG A 647 11.24 -4.13 25.34
C ARG A 647 12.41 -4.45 24.40
N TRP A 648 13.64 -4.52 24.91
CA TRP A 648 14.81 -4.93 24.14
C TRP A 648 14.71 -6.40 23.71
N LEU A 649 14.24 -7.28 24.60
CA LEU A 649 14.04 -8.69 24.28
C LEU A 649 12.99 -8.89 23.19
N ALA A 650 11.84 -8.24 23.29
CA ALA A 650 10.72 -8.42 22.37
C ALA A 650 10.95 -7.79 20.99
N ASN A 651 11.68 -6.67 20.90
CA ASN A 651 11.82 -5.93 19.65
C ASN A 651 13.16 -6.20 18.94
N ASP A 652 14.23 -6.43 19.69
CA ASP A 652 15.59 -6.44 19.14
C ASP A 652 16.21 -7.83 19.22
N VAL A 653 16.23 -8.44 20.40
CA VAL A 653 16.80 -9.78 20.57
C VAL A 653 15.94 -10.84 19.85
N ALA A 654 14.61 -10.70 19.92
CA ALA A 654 13.68 -11.57 19.20
C ALA A 654 13.86 -11.55 17.67
N ALA A 655 14.37 -10.44 17.11
CA ALA A 655 14.66 -10.34 15.68
C ALA A 655 15.88 -11.19 15.31
N LEU A 656 16.93 -11.20 16.15
CA LEU A 656 18.13 -12.00 15.96
C LEU A 656 17.83 -13.50 16.07
N THR A 657 16.99 -13.90 17.02
CA THR A 657 16.60 -15.32 17.21
C THR A 657 15.73 -15.89 16.09
N LYS A 658 15.16 -15.05 15.22
CA LYS A 658 14.35 -15.47 14.06
C LYS A 658 15.17 -15.67 12.78
N VAL A 659 16.34 -15.04 12.69
CA VAL A 659 17.16 -15.00 11.46
C VAL A 659 18.28 -16.04 11.50
N GLU A 660 18.88 -16.27 12.67
CA GLU A 660 19.93 -17.26 12.85
C GLU A 660 19.45 -18.35 13.80
N ALA A 661 19.41 -19.61 13.35
CA ALA A 661 19.20 -20.77 14.23
C ALA A 661 20.42 -21.06 15.14
N GLY A 662 21.31 -20.08 15.34
CA GLY A 662 22.54 -20.14 16.13
C GLY A 662 22.39 -19.57 17.54
N GLU A 663 23.39 -19.82 18.39
CA GLU A 663 23.49 -19.26 19.74
C GLU A 663 23.77 -17.75 19.69
N LEU A 664 23.11 -16.97 20.55
CA LEU A 664 23.43 -15.55 20.72
C LEU A 664 24.89 -15.42 21.17
N LYS A 665 25.64 -14.52 20.54
CA LYS A 665 27.06 -14.28 20.86
C LYS A 665 27.28 -13.46 22.14
N PHE A 666 26.20 -13.04 22.80
CA PHE A 666 26.21 -12.27 24.03
C PHE A 666 25.25 -12.89 25.05
N GLY A 667 25.54 -12.71 26.34
CA GLY A 667 24.72 -13.18 27.45
C GLY A 667 23.89 -12.06 28.09
N ALA A 668 23.26 -12.40 29.22
CA ALA A 668 22.48 -11.43 30.00
C ALA A 668 23.36 -10.31 30.59
N ALA A 669 24.64 -10.58 30.88
CA ALA A 669 25.55 -9.60 31.46
C ALA A 669 25.84 -8.45 30.49
N GLU A 670 26.16 -8.76 29.24
CA GLU A 670 26.47 -7.77 28.21
C GLU A 670 25.20 -6.99 27.82
N LEU A 671 24.05 -7.67 27.70
CA LEU A 671 22.79 -6.98 27.43
C LEU A 671 22.36 -6.07 28.61
N ALA A 672 22.62 -6.48 29.86
CA ALA A 672 22.36 -5.66 31.03
C ALA A 672 23.23 -4.40 31.06
N SER A 673 24.52 -4.52 30.75
CA SER A 673 25.44 -3.38 30.62
C SER A 673 24.94 -2.37 29.59
N LEU A 674 24.54 -2.82 28.40
CA LEU A 674 23.98 -1.93 27.38
C LEU A 674 22.71 -1.20 27.87
N ILE A 675 21.81 -1.93 28.52
CA ILE A 675 20.57 -1.35 29.07
C ILE A 675 20.91 -0.29 30.14
N GLN A 676 21.86 -0.57 31.02
CA GLN A 676 22.30 0.36 32.07
C GLN A 676 22.95 1.63 31.48
N LEU A 677 23.71 1.52 30.40
CA LEU A 677 24.29 2.68 29.70
C LEU A 677 23.21 3.58 29.06
N VAL A 678 22.07 3.01 28.66
CA VAL A 678 20.90 3.77 28.21
C VAL A 678 20.17 4.40 29.39
N GLU A 679 20.00 3.68 30.50
CA GLU A 679 19.34 4.17 31.70
C GLU A 679 20.12 5.31 32.38
N SER A 680 21.45 5.24 32.38
CA SER A 680 22.32 6.29 32.92
C SER A 680 22.42 7.53 32.02
N GLY A 681 21.87 7.47 30.80
CA GLY A 681 21.98 8.54 29.81
C GLY A 681 23.39 8.68 29.21
N THR A 682 24.23 7.65 29.32
CA THR A 682 25.56 7.61 28.68
C THR A 682 25.43 7.36 27.17
N LEU A 683 24.36 6.65 26.77
CA LEU A 683 24.02 6.40 25.37
C LEU A 683 22.64 6.93 25.01
N THR A 684 22.56 7.59 23.86
CA THR A 684 21.28 7.83 23.20
C THR A 684 20.70 6.51 22.70
N ARG A 685 19.37 6.45 22.58
CA ARG A 685 18.68 5.25 22.06
C ARG A 685 19.16 4.82 20.67
N ARG A 686 19.61 5.77 19.84
CA ARG A 686 20.17 5.50 18.51
C ARG A 686 21.53 4.82 18.62
N LEU A 687 22.47 5.40 19.37
CA LEU A 687 23.79 4.80 19.59
C LEU A 687 23.69 3.43 20.26
N ALA A 688 22.71 3.24 21.15
CA ALA A 688 22.47 1.94 21.75
C ALA A 688 22.07 0.86 20.72
N LYS A 689 21.42 1.22 19.59
CA LYS A 689 21.14 0.28 18.49
C LYS A 689 22.40 -0.09 17.72
N ASP A 690 23.29 0.87 17.50
CA ASP A 690 24.56 0.64 16.83
C ASP A 690 25.47 -0.25 17.71
N VAL A 691 25.53 0.04 19.01
CA VAL A 691 26.23 -0.80 20.00
C VAL A 691 25.61 -2.20 20.09
N PHE A 692 24.28 -2.31 20.05
CA PHE A 692 23.59 -3.61 20.04
C PHE A 692 23.90 -4.43 18.77
N ALA A 693 23.96 -3.79 17.60
CA ALA A 693 24.26 -4.46 16.34
C ALA A 693 25.69 -5.03 16.33
N GLU A 694 26.65 -4.27 16.87
CA GLU A 694 28.04 -4.74 17.07
C GLU A 694 28.11 -5.84 18.13
N LEU A 695 27.45 -5.67 19.28
CA LEU A 695 27.36 -6.68 20.34
C LEU A 695 26.81 -8.01 19.79
N ALA A 696 25.78 -7.96 18.94
CA ALA A 696 25.19 -9.12 18.31
C ALA A 696 26.17 -9.85 17.37
N GLN A 697 27.10 -9.14 16.75
CA GLN A 697 28.06 -9.71 15.80
C GLN A 697 29.35 -10.19 16.46
N SER A 698 29.88 -9.44 17.43
CA SER A 698 31.19 -9.65 18.03
C SER A 698 31.14 -10.32 19.40
N GLY A 699 30.08 -10.12 20.18
CA GLY A 699 30.00 -10.51 21.59
C GLY A 699 30.90 -9.68 22.51
N GLU A 700 31.50 -8.59 22.01
CA GLU A 700 32.34 -7.69 22.80
C GLU A 700 31.52 -6.94 23.87
N ALA A 701 32.16 -6.57 24.98
CA ALA A 701 31.49 -5.82 26.05
C ALA A 701 31.00 -4.45 25.53
N PRO A 702 29.77 -4.02 25.85
CA PRO A 702 29.21 -2.75 25.36
C PRO A 702 30.11 -1.55 25.64
N GLU A 703 30.80 -1.51 26.77
CA GLU A 703 31.71 -0.41 27.14
C GLU A 703 32.86 -0.26 26.14
N GLN A 704 33.42 -1.37 25.67
CA GLN A 704 34.51 -1.38 24.68
C GLN A 704 34.00 -0.93 23.30
N ILE A 705 32.78 -1.34 22.95
CA ILE A 705 32.13 -0.91 21.71
C ILE A 705 31.84 0.60 21.77
N VAL A 706 31.41 1.12 22.91
CA VAL A 706 31.16 2.55 23.13
C VAL A 706 32.44 3.38 23.06
N GLU A 707 33.55 2.88 23.63
CA GLU A 707 34.85 3.55 23.56
C GLU A 707 35.34 3.68 22.09
N ARG A 708 35.04 2.68 21.26
CA ARG A 708 35.35 2.68 19.82
C ARG A 708 34.41 3.56 18.97
N LEU A 709 33.10 3.52 19.25
CA LEU A 709 32.09 4.27 18.49
C LEU A 709 31.98 5.74 18.93
N GLY A 710 32.49 6.08 20.11
CA GLY A 710 32.39 7.38 20.74
C GLY A 710 31.04 7.58 21.43
N GLY A 711 31.07 7.90 22.73
CA GLY A 711 29.87 8.15 23.54
C GLY A 711 29.08 9.40 23.14
N GLN A 712 28.01 9.65 23.89
CA GLN A 712 27.14 10.81 23.72
C GLN A 712 27.90 12.13 23.95
N LEU A 713 27.73 13.08 23.03
CA LEU A 713 28.24 14.45 23.11
C LEU A 713 27.20 15.29 23.87
N SER A 714 27.54 15.69 25.08
CA SER A 714 26.65 16.48 25.95
C SER A 714 27.29 17.79 26.42
N GLY A 715 28.59 18.00 26.15
CA GLY A 715 29.33 19.19 26.58
C GLY A 715 29.16 20.37 25.63
N ASP A 716 28.97 21.56 26.20
CA ASP A 716 28.83 22.80 25.45
C ASP A 716 30.04 23.12 24.56
N GLU A 717 31.25 22.85 25.04
CA GLU A 717 32.49 23.10 24.30
C GLU A 717 32.56 22.33 22.97
N GLU A 718 31.92 21.16 22.89
CA GLU A 718 31.90 20.32 21.69
C GLU A 718 30.68 20.62 20.80
N LEU A 719 29.54 20.98 21.39
CA LEU A 719 28.28 21.21 20.66
C LEU A 719 28.18 22.62 20.09
N ILE A 720 28.70 23.63 20.78
CA ILE A 720 28.65 25.04 20.35
C ILE A 720 29.25 25.24 18.95
N PRO A 721 30.46 24.73 18.62
CA PRO A 721 31.04 24.92 17.30
C PRO A 721 30.19 24.31 16.18
N VAL A 722 29.53 23.18 16.46
CA VAL A 722 28.67 22.49 15.49
C VAL A 722 27.35 23.24 15.29
N VAL A 723 26.76 23.74 16.38
CA VAL A 723 25.56 24.60 16.33
C VAL A 723 25.86 25.86 15.52
N ASP A 724 26.98 26.54 15.78
CA ASP A 724 27.37 27.74 15.05
C ASP A 724 27.60 27.48 13.57
N GLN A 725 28.24 26.36 13.23
CA GLN A 725 28.44 25.96 11.85
C GLN A 725 27.11 25.68 11.13
N VAL A 726 26.16 25.05 11.80
CA VAL A 726 24.81 24.78 11.25
C VAL A 726 24.05 26.08 11.00
N LEU A 727 24.08 27.01 11.94
CA LEU A 727 23.43 28.32 11.77
C LEU A 727 24.08 29.14 10.65
N ALA A 728 25.41 29.18 10.59
CA ALA A 728 26.16 29.89 9.56
C ALA A 728 25.92 29.35 8.14
N LYS A 729 25.67 28.04 7.99
CA LYS A 729 25.36 27.41 6.69
C LYS A 729 23.92 27.66 6.21
N ASN A 730 23.03 28.18 7.08
CA ASN A 730 21.61 28.36 6.77
C ASN A 730 21.10 29.78 7.08
N PRO A 731 21.71 30.84 6.53
CA PRO A 731 21.39 32.23 6.91
C PRO A 731 19.93 32.63 6.59
N GLU A 732 19.35 32.09 5.51
CA GLU A 732 17.95 32.32 5.16
C GLU A 732 16.98 31.68 6.16
N HIS A 733 17.27 30.48 6.64
CA HIS A 733 16.45 29.80 7.65
C HIS A 733 16.54 30.50 9.00
N VAL A 734 17.72 31.01 9.37
CA VAL A 734 17.88 31.83 10.59
C VAL A 734 17.01 33.08 10.50
N SER A 735 17.03 33.77 9.35
CA SER A 735 16.22 34.97 9.10
C SER A 735 14.71 34.67 9.18
N ARG A 736 14.25 33.56 8.58
CA ARG A 736 12.84 33.14 8.63
C ARG A 736 12.40 32.70 10.02
N TYR A 737 13.27 32.04 10.79
CA TYR A 737 12.99 31.67 12.17
C TYR A 737 12.80 32.92 13.04
N ARG A 738 13.70 33.91 12.89
CA ARG A 738 13.61 35.21 13.58
C ARG A 738 12.38 36.04 13.15
N ALA A 739 11.90 35.86 11.93
CA ALA A 739 10.65 36.45 11.44
C ALA A 739 9.38 35.75 11.97
N GLY A 740 9.50 34.80 12.90
CA GLY A 740 8.37 34.16 13.59
C GLY A 740 8.05 32.73 13.13
N ASN A 741 8.82 32.14 12.20
CA ASN A 741 8.62 30.75 11.79
C ASN A 741 9.32 29.76 12.72
N LEU A 742 8.74 29.55 13.92
CA LEU A 742 9.32 28.71 14.98
C LEU A 742 9.45 27.22 14.59
N ASN A 743 8.75 26.77 13.55
CA ASN A 743 8.81 25.38 13.06
C ASN A 743 10.18 25.00 12.51
N LEU A 744 11.05 25.97 12.21
CA LEU A 744 12.43 25.71 11.75
C LEU A 744 13.36 25.20 12.86
N MET A 745 12.95 25.24 14.14
CA MET A 745 13.76 24.68 15.25
C MET A 745 14.05 23.20 15.03
N GLY A 746 13.06 22.41 14.61
CA GLY A 746 13.25 20.99 14.33
C GLY A 746 14.26 20.73 13.21
N ALA A 747 14.30 21.61 12.20
CA ALA A 747 15.27 21.51 11.10
C ALA A 747 16.70 21.77 11.59
N PHE A 748 16.92 22.78 12.43
CA PHE A 748 18.23 23.05 13.02
C PHE A 748 18.70 21.92 13.94
N VAL A 749 17.82 21.41 14.81
CA VAL A 749 18.12 20.26 15.67
C VAL A 749 18.50 19.05 14.81
N GLY A 750 17.73 18.76 13.76
CA GLY A 750 18.02 17.65 12.85
C GLY A 750 19.35 17.79 12.10
N GLN A 751 19.78 19.01 11.77
CA GLN A 751 21.08 19.27 11.15
C GLN A 751 22.25 19.11 12.13
N VAL A 752 22.12 19.59 13.37
CA VAL A 752 23.13 19.39 14.42
C VAL A 752 23.24 17.90 14.78
N MET A 753 22.12 17.19 14.86
CA MET A 753 22.11 15.74 15.07
C MET A 753 22.79 14.99 13.93
N ARG A 754 22.62 15.42 12.67
CA ARG A 754 23.35 14.84 11.52
C ARG A 754 24.84 15.15 11.56
N ALA A 755 25.22 16.39 11.86
CA ALA A 755 26.61 16.82 11.91
C ALA A 755 27.41 16.12 13.04
N THR A 756 26.73 15.75 14.13
CA THR A 756 27.33 14.98 15.24
C THR A 756 27.19 13.47 15.09
N GLY A 757 26.72 12.97 13.93
CA GLY A 757 26.52 11.53 13.71
C GLY A 757 25.49 10.90 14.66
N GLY A 758 24.55 11.69 15.19
CA GLY A 758 23.55 11.25 16.16
C GLY A 758 24.05 11.18 17.61
N ARG A 759 25.29 11.63 17.86
CA ARG A 759 25.92 11.58 19.19
C ARG A 759 25.48 12.70 20.11
N ALA A 760 24.98 13.83 19.60
CA ALA A 760 24.56 14.94 20.45
C ALA A 760 23.32 14.63 21.30
N ASN A 761 23.24 15.20 22.51
CA ASN A 761 22.02 15.22 23.30
C ASN A 761 20.97 16.15 22.63
N PRO A 762 19.79 15.65 22.20
CA PRO A 762 18.79 16.47 21.50
C PRO A 762 18.22 17.62 22.33
N GLN A 763 18.05 17.42 23.65
CA GLN A 763 17.57 18.47 24.55
C GLN A 763 18.61 19.57 24.66
N ARG A 764 19.89 19.21 24.89
CA ARG A 764 20.97 20.19 24.99
C ARG A 764 21.19 20.96 23.69
N VAL A 765 21.09 20.28 22.55
CA VAL A 765 21.14 20.91 21.22
C VAL A 765 20.02 21.94 21.04
N THR A 766 18.81 21.60 21.47
CA THR A 766 17.66 22.50 21.40
C THR A 766 17.89 23.76 22.27
N GLU A 767 18.37 23.59 23.49
CA GLU A 767 18.71 24.71 24.39
C GLU A 767 19.79 25.62 23.81
N LEU A 768 20.86 25.05 23.25
CA LEU A 768 21.95 25.83 22.63
C LEU A 768 21.48 26.56 21.37
N LEU A 769 20.65 25.92 20.54
CA LEU A 769 20.06 26.55 19.37
C LEU A 769 19.11 27.68 19.75
N GLU A 770 18.29 27.52 20.78
CA GLU A 770 17.44 28.60 21.30
C GLU A 770 18.26 29.80 21.80
N GLN A 771 19.36 29.54 22.52
CA GLN A 771 20.27 30.59 22.98
C GLN A 771 20.92 31.35 21.81
N ARG A 772 21.40 30.61 20.79
CA ARG A 772 22.09 31.21 19.63
C ARG A 772 21.16 31.90 18.65
N LEU A 773 19.94 31.40 18.47
CA LEU A 773 18.95 32.02 17.58
C LEU A 773 18.30 33.27 18.19
N LYS A 774 18.30 33.40 19.53
CA LYS A 774 17.88 34.60 20.27
C LYS A 774 19.00 35.64 20.47
N ALA A 775 20.27 35.27 20.27
CA ALA A 775 21.39 36.20 20.30
C ALA A 775 21.48 36.95 18.95
N ASP A 776 21.26 38.27 19.01
CA ASP A 776 21.27 39.30 17.95
C ASP A 776 20.42 39.08 16.70
#